data_AF-R8BFZ0-F1
#
_entry.id   AF-R8BFZ0-F1
#
_cell.length_a   1.000
_cell.length_b   1.000
_cell.length_c   1.000
_cell.angle_alpha   90.00
_cell.angle_beta   90.00
_cell.angle_gamma   90.00
#
_symmetry.space_group_name_H-M   'P 1'
#
loop_
_entity.id
_entity.type
_entity.pdbx_description
1 polymer ?
#
loop_
_entity_poly.entity_id
_entity_poly.type
_entity_poly.pdbx_seq_one_letter_code
_entity_poly.pdbx_strand_id
1 'polypeptide(L)'
;MTAATITVPTTIAASSATASASASAPASGSGSPIPGAGSAIASGASVESSPAANTNAAAALNTPQQYHPPGTSRSQHRISKPNRKVFAKINNMDPPVQSFYGSEPIPLPTRFANIKRRLIQGKETAVMASWRRLLAAIKSEVAHIQAHGTDLIPIIDFADIDDPAKVAPFERSLKRYGVAVVRGVVSSDVAENWIRETREYITKNRDQIKPPPPQDPTCFDLFWTPAQVAIRAHPSVLGVQKWAMSFWETKGADADLSRIATRFPISYADRLRIHDSSIMGSNAPPVNGNSAADSLQASAGSTLIAQVDSGSLERWEPDGYGRGGAYEAIFRGDWEEFDPWDPAGRVGVTPDLYNGDGCCSIFRMFQGVLALTSGEPASIRVLPSPKLVVAYLLLRPFFSSKTKLPALPDDESASPETVAEWEAFLDPDNWTLDSEQTTVIHGAVPGHAQRITELWHPHLRLRKSLVEIPTLRAGDYVIWHCDEAYSILTAGASKPGTPSRESSSPSMLMYTPACPLTQTNALFLARQRKAFLLGQPGPDFDSIGSSLGTEAPHEGRPGKDEIAAVGGQDGLRAMGLAPWELDAAKSGTAAVVSKDEDKDDKMDLDSDRKSISSRSDGEAEVVRLANIILFPDRYDFYIPTEATDESKPRINGRAQAEQMAATRQLIARVLS
;
A
#
# COMPACT_ATOMS: atom_id res chain seq x y z
N MET A 1 49.17 6.51 -17.18
CA MET A 1 49.99 5.56 -17.95
C MET A 1 49.47 4.17 -17.62
N THR A 2 49.10 3.30 -18.56
CA THR A 2 49.08 3.38 -20.04
C THR A 2 47.72 2.92 -20.59
N ALA A 3 47.36 3.34 -21.80
CA ALA A 3 46.10 2.96 -22.45
C ALA A 3 46.25 1.69 -23.31
N ALA A 4 45.14 1.02 -23.58
CA ALA A 4 44.98 0.03 -24.65
C ALA A 4 43.55 0.14 -25.23
N THR A 5 43.42 0.07 -26.55
CA THR A 5 42.18 0.44 -27.27
C THR A 5 41.86 -0.58 -28.37
N ILE A 6 40.68 -1.22 -28.31
CA ILE A 6 40.07 -2.01 -29.40
C ILE A 6 38.55 -1.77 -29.28
N THR A 7 37.90 -0.90 -30.07
CA THR A 7 37.58 -0.95 -31.52
C THR A 7 36.37 -1.84 -31.83
N VAL A 8 35.32 -1.23 -32.40
CA VAL A 8 34.03 -1.85 -32.79
C VAL A 8 34.01 -2.17 -34.29
N PRO A 9 33.41 -3.30 -34.74
CA PRO A 9 33.06 -3.53 -36.14
C PRO A 9 31.61 -3.10 -36.42
N THR A 10 31.43 -2.15 -37.33
CA THR A 10 30.11 -1.77 -37.90
C THR A 10 29.94 -2.43 -39.26
N THR A 11 28.81 -3.09 -39.52
CA THR A 11 28.43 -3.58 -40.86
C THR A 11 27.01 -3.16 -41.23
N ILE A 12 26.87 -2.59 -42.42
CA ILE A 12 25.63 -2.04 -42.98
C ILE A 12 25.07 -3.02 -44.01
N ALA A 13 23.75 -3.19 -44.05
CA ALA A 13 23.02 -3.74 -45.20
C ALA A 13 21.69 -2.98 -45.36
N ALA A 14 21.31 -2.64 -46.58
CA ALA A 14 20.13 -1.80 -46.86
C ALA A 14 19.49 -2.08 -48.22
N SER A 15 18.15 -2.13 -48.24
CA SER A 15 17.26 -2.14 -49.42
C SER A 15 15.81 -1.96 -48.90
N SER A 16 15.09 -0.86 -49.14
CA SER A 16 14.43 -0.44 -50.40
C SER A 16 13.38 -1.44 -50.89
N ALA A 17 12.12 -1.10 -51.23
CA ALA A 17 11.33 0.15 -51.16
C ALA A 17 9.83 -0.24 -51.00
N THR A 18 8.78 0.59 -51.01
CA THR A 18 8.35 1.62 -51.98
C THR A 18 7.39 2.63 -51.34
N ALA A 19 7.15 3.76 -52.01
CA ALA A 19 6.26 4.83 -51.55
C ALA A 19 4.97 4.92 -52.39
N SER A 20 3.93 5.53 -51.82
CA SER A 20 2.80 6.09 -52.55
C SER A 20 2.46 7.47 -51.99
N ALA A 21 2.64 8.51 -52.81
CA ALA A 21 2.37 9.89 -52.43
C ALA A 21 1.18 10.45 -53.23
N SER A 22 0.39 11.31 -52.60
CA SER A 22 -0.65 12.11 -53.26
C SER A 22 -0.50 13.56 -52.80
N ALA A 23 -0.10 14.45 -53.71
CA ALA A 23 0.11 15.86 -53.44
C ALA A 23 -0.99 16.71 -54.07
N SER A 24 -1.38 17.79 -53.40
CA SER A 24 -2.16 18.89 -53.98
C SER A 24 -1.75 20.19 -53.31
N ALA A 25 -1.49 21.22 -54.13
CA ALA A 25 -1.05 22.55 -53.70
C ALA A 25 -1.94 23.63 -54.37
N PRO A 26 -1.64 24.93 -54.32
CA PRO A 26 -2.47 25.86 -53.55
C PRO A 26 -3.27 26.85 -54.41
N ALA A 27 -4.13 27.64 -53.77
CA ALA A 27 -4.81 28.78 -54.37
C ALA A 27 -4.61 30.05 -53.51
N SER A 28 -4.42 31.19 -54.17
CA SER A 28 -4.06 32.48 -53.56
C SER A 28 -5.27 33.41 -53.37
N GLY A 29 -5.26 34.25 -52.34
CA GLY A 29 -6.19 35.37 -52.17
C GLY A 29 -5.55 36.53 -51.40
N SER A 30 -5.58 37.73 -51.98
CA SER A 30 -4.88 38.93 -51.48
C SER A 30 -5.85 40.00 -50.94
N GLY A 31 -5.51 40.69 -49.84
CA GLY A 31 -6.25 41.87 -49.40
C GLY A 31 -5.62 42.62 -48.21
N SER A 32 -5.46 43.93 -48.36
CA SER A 32 -4.82 44.88 -47.40
C SER A 32 -5.42 46.29 -47.61
N PRO A 33 -5.17 47.31 -46.76
CA PRO A 33 -5.05 47.34 -45.28
C PRO A 33 -5.76 48.57 -44.60
N ILE A 34 -5.61 48.74 -43.27
CA ILE A 34 -5.77 49.97 -42.42
C ILE A 34 -7.13 50.74 -42.38
N PRO A 35 -7.36 51.72 -41.45
CA PRO A 35 -6.83 51.95 -40.07
C PRO A 35 -7.90 52.33 -39.01
N GLY A 36 -7.50 52.51 -37.73
CA GLY A 36 -7.98 53.67 -36.93
C GLY A 36 -8.33 53.47 -35.45
N ALA A 37 -7.92 54.46 -34.63
CA ALA A 37 -8.29 54.76 -33.21
C ALA A 37 -8.10 53.66 -32.14
N GLY A 38 -7.52 53.92 -30.95
CA GLY A 38 -6.80 55.10 -30.45
C GLY A 38 -7.58 56.00 -29.48
N SER A 39 -7.31 55.87 -28.18
CA SER A 39 -7.40 56.96 -27.19
C SER A 39 -6.64 56.60 -25.90
N ALA A 40 -6.19 57.59 -25.15
CA ALA A 40 -5.60 57.46 -23.82
C ALA A 40 -6.08 58.60 -22.92
N ILE A 41 -6.28 58.32 -21.62
CA ILE A 41 -6.41 59.24 -20.46
C ILE A 41 -6.31 58.31 -19.22
N ALA A 42 -5.56 58.49 -18.13
CA ALA A 42 -4.71 59.52 -17.53
C ALA A 42 -5.24 60.08 -16.19
N SER A 43 -4.41 59.95 -15.14
CA SER A 43 -4.40 60.67 -13.85
C SER A 43 -5.54 60.51 -12.82
N GLY A 44 -5.17 60.40 -11.53
CA GLY A 44 -6.05 60.48 -10.35
C GLY A 44 -5.33 60.11 -9.03
N ALA A 45 -5.33 60.97 -8.01
CA ALA A 45 -4.59 60.84 -6.73
C ALA A 45 -5.17 61.77 -5.63
N SER A 46 -4.86 61.70 -4.33
CA SER A 46 -3.90 60.83 -3.60
C SER A 46 -4.62 59.87 -2.62
N VAL A 47 -4.48 59.81 -1.27
CA VAL A 47 -3.79 60.60 -0.21
C VAL A 47 -3.36 59.63 0.92
N GLU A 48 -2.37 60.01 1.75
CA GLU A 48 -1.90 59.29 2.95
C GLU A 48 -2.98 59.26 4.07
N SER A 49 -2.96 58.37 5.08
CA SER A 49 -2.02 58.43 6.22
C SER A 49 -2.33 57.38 7.32
N SER A 50 -1.36 57.11 8.20
CA SER A 50 -1.52 56.42 9.51
C SER A 50 -1.24 57.42 10.66
N PRO A 51 -1.73 57.21 11.90
CA PRO A 51 -1.07 56.36 12.93
C PRO A 51 -2.05 55.39 13.64
N ALA A 52 -1.69 54.32 14.38
CA ALA A 52 -0.86 54.18 15.61
C ALA A 52 -1.50 54.84 16.88
N ALA A 53 -1.53 54.26 18.09
CA ALA A 53 -1.17 52.91 18.57
C ALA A 53 -1.70 52.61 20.01
N ASN A 54 -1.56 51.33 20.42
CA ASN A 54 -1.10 50.85 21.75
C ASN A 54 -1.97 50.77 23.04
N THR A 55 -1.59 49.73 23.82
CA THR A 55 -1.55 49.57 25.30
C THR A 55 -2.75 49.13 26.17
N ASN A 56 -2.64 47.88 26.65
CA ASN A 56 -2.59 47.45 28.08
C ASN A 56 -3.84 47.27 28.98
N ALA A 57 -4.06 45.98 29.32
CA ALA A 57 -4.02 45.40 30.69
C ALA A 57 -5.23 45.46 31.66
N ALA A 58 -5.77 44.26 31.91
CA ALA A 58 -6.01 43.60 33.22
C ALA A 58 -6.70 44.32 34.40
N ALA A 59 -7.84 43.75 34.86
CA ALA A 59 -8.13 43.41 36.26
C ALA A 59 -9.32 42.41 36.33
N ALA A 60 -9.57 41.79 37.49
CA ALA A 60 -10.62 40.78 37.71
C ALA A 60 -11.46 41.11 38.97
N LEU A 61 -12.61 40.42 39.18
CA LEU A 61 -13.19 40.07 40.50
C LEU A 61 -14.50 39.22 40.39
N ASN A 62 -14.58 38.16 41.21
CA ASN A 62 -15.70 37.57 41.99
C ASN A 62 -17.20 37.86 41.64
N THR A 63 -18.21 37.02 41.96
CA THR A 63 -18.41 36.07 43.10
C THR A 63 -19.39 34.90 42.69
N PRO A 64 -20.07 34.07 43.55
CA PRO A 64 -20.30 32.64 43.22
C PRO A 64 -21.78 32.20 43.07
N GLN A 65 -22.01 30.90 42.79
CA GLN A 65 -23.34 30.25 42.89
C GLN A 65 -23.41 29.23 44.04
N GLN A 66 -24.62 29.02 44.56
CA GLN A 66 -24.95 28.12 45.69
C GLN A 66 -25.59 26.79 45.22
N TYR A 67 -25.81 25.88 46.18
CA TYR A 67 -26.04 24.45 45.97
C TYR A 67 -27.34 24.00 46.64
N HIS A 68 -28.23 23.26 45.93
CA HIS A 68 -29.33 22.50 46.55
C HIS A 68 -29.72 21.23 45.75
N PRO A 69 -30.05 20.10 46.42
CA PRO A 69 -30.48 18.82 45.82
C PRO A 69 -31.96 18.47 46.16
N PRO A 70 -32.44 17.21 46.01
CA PRO A 70 -32.45 16.29 44.86
C PRO A 70 -33.91 15.87 44.48
N GLY A 71 -34.10 14.99 43.49
CA GLY A 71 -35.42 14.39 43.22
C GLY A 71 -35.40 13.13 42.36
N THR A 72 -36.13 12.09 42.77
CA THR A 72 -36.25 10.79 42.05
C THR A 72 -37.64 10.62 41.43
N SER A 73 -37.72 10.14 40.19
CA SER A 73 -38.94 9.50 39.67
C SER A 73 -38.65 8.49 38.56
N ARG A 74 -39.47 7.45 38.47
CA ARG A 74 -39.52 6.50 37.34
C ARG A 74 -40.65 6.92 36.40
N SER A 75 -40.41 6.87 35.08
CA SER A 75 -41.48 6.79 34.08
C SER A 75 -41.19 5.67 33.10
N GLN A 76 -42.22 4.92 32.71
CA GLN A 76 -42.15 3.88 31.68
C GLN A 76 -42.57 4.50 30.34
N HIS A 77 -41.79 4.30 29.28
CA HIS A 77 -42.25 4.56 27.92
C HIS A 77 -42.26 3.31 27.04
N ARG A 78 -43.22 3.32 26.11
CA ARG A 78 -43.84 2.15 25.49
C ARG A 78 -43.25 1.94 24.11
N ILE A 79 -42.73 0.74 23.83
CA ILE A 79 -42.16 0.41 22.51
C ILE A 79 -43.26 0.48 21.44
N SER A 80 -43.10 1.38 20.47
CA SER A 80 -43.86 1.41 19.22
C SER A 80 -42.96 0.90 18.09
N LYS A 81 -43.50 0.07 17.19
CA LYS A 81 -42.78 -0.38 15.99
C LYS A 81 -42.75 0.77 14.97
N PRO A 82 -41.60 1.10 14.35
CA PRO A 82 -41.55 2.10 13.29
C PRO A 82 -42.31 1.62 12.05
N ASN A 83 -43.04 2.52 11.40
CA ASN A 83 -43.92 2.17 10.27
C ASN A 83 -43.22 2.33 8.91
N ARG A 84 -43.46 1.41 7.99
CA ARG A 84 -42.74 1.28 6.72
C ARG A 84 -43.35 2.19 5.64
N LYS A 85 -43.00 3.49 5.64
CA LYS A 85 -43.00 4.45 4.49
C LYS A 85 -42.82 5.92 4.95
N VAL A 86 -41.60 6.46 4.87
CA VAL A 86 -41.33 7.84 4.38
C VAL A 86 -39.94 7.83 3.73
N PHE A 87 -39.89 7.89 2.40
CA PHE A 87 -38.69 8.34 1.68
C PHE A 87 -39.02 9.73 1.14
N ALA A 88 -38.43 10.76 1.74
CA ALA A 88 -38.58 12.15 1.32
C ALA A 88 -37.20 12.81 1.36
N LYS A 89 -36.89 13.62 0.35
CA LYS A 89 -35.54 14.16 0.08
C LYS A 89 -34.98 14.96 1.25
N ILE A 90 -33.86 14.51 1.82
CA ILE A 90 -32.94 15.37 2.58
C ILE A 90 -31.82 15.81 1.61
N ASN A 91 -32.16 16.74 0.71
CA ASN A 91 -31.21 17.34 -0.23
C ASN A 91 -30.54 18.57 0.41
N ASN A 92 -29.95 18.38 1.59
CA ASN A 92 -29.06 19.34 2.25
C ASN A 92 -28.03 18.53 3.06
N MET A 93 -27.15 17.85 2.34
CA MET A 93 -25.83 17.51 2.88
C MET A 93 -25.00 18.77 2.83
N ASP A 94 -24.19 19.03 3.86
CA ASP A 94 -23.04 19.92 3.71
C ASP A 94 -22.16 19.44 2.53
N PRO A 95 -21.48 20.33 1.80
CA PRO A 95 -20.61 19.92 0.70
C PRO A 95 -19.57 18.90 1.22
N PRO A 96 -19.31 17.80 0.48
CA PRO A 96 -18.35 16.79 0.91
C PRO A 96 -17.00 17.46 1.18
N VAL A 97 -16.38 17.07 2.31
CA VAL A 97 -15.23 17.75 2.93
C VAL A 97 -14.22 18.19 1.87
N GLN A 98 -14.01 19.51 1.74
CA GLN A 98 -13.03 20.07 0.82
C GLN A 98 -11.67 19.44 1.11
N SER A 99 -11.00 19.00 0.04
CA SER A 99 -9.84 18.11 0.10
C SER A 99 -8.83 18.49 1.17
N PHE A 100 -8.50 17.53 2.04
CA PHE A 100 -7.40 17.63 3.01
C PHE A 100 -6.02 17.88 2.35
N TYR A 101 -5.96 17.83 1.01
CA TYR A 101 -4.75 17.86 0.19
C TYR A 101 -4.79 19.01 -0.83
N GLY A 102 -5.34 20.17 -0.42
CA GLY A 102 -5.31 21.41 -1.18
C GLY A 102 -3.93 22.09 -1.21
N SER A 103 -3.90 23.42 -1.40
CA SER A 103 -2.64 24.18 -1.50
C SER A 103 -1.85 24.23 -0.19
N GLU A 104 -2.52 24.39 0.95
CA GLU A 104 -1.89 24.56 2.26
C GLU A 104 -1.94 23.27 3.11
N PRO A 105 -0.83 22.87 3.76
CA PRO A 105 -0.79 21.65 4.56
C PRO A 105 -1.45 21.84 5.94
N ILE A 106 -2.12 20.79 6.42
CA ILE A 106 -2.91 20.83 7.65
C ILE A 106 -2.01 20.93 8.90
N PRO A 107 -2.22 21.93 9.79
CA PRO A 107 -1.60 21.95 11.10
C PRO A 107 -2.20 20.88 12.02
N LEU A 108 -1.36 20.02 12.59
CA LEU A 108 -1.79 18.96 13.50
C LEU A 108 -1.76 19.45 14.98
N PRO A 109 -2.29 18.68 15.94
CA PRO A 109 -2.16 18.99 17.37
C PRO A 109 -0.70 19.18 17.83
N THR A 110 -0.48 20.02 18.84
CA THR A 110 0.85 20.41 19.35
C THR A 110 1.77 19.25 19.76
N ARG A 111 1.21 18.07 20.03
CA ARG A 111 1.98 16.84 20.28
C ARG A 111 2.90 16.45 19.11
N PHE A 112 2.56 16.79 17.86
CA PHE A 112 3.39 16.45 16.69
C PHE A 112 4.66 17.31 16.58
N ALA A 113 4.61 18.58 16.98
CA ALA A 113 5.82 19.39 17.17
C ALA A 113 6.77 18.78 18.21
N ASN A 114 6.21 18.25 19.31
CA ASN A 114 6.96 17.56 20.37
C ASN A 114 7.44 16.15 19.97
N ILE A 115 6.79 15.49 19.00
CA ILE A 115 7.27 14.25 18.38
C ILE A 115 8.47 14.57 17.50
N LYS A 116 8.32 15.48 16.53
CA LYS A 116 9.40 15.96 15.65
C LYS A 116 10.63 16.37 16.46
N ARG A 117 10.48 17.28 17.43
CA ARG A 117 11.59 17.73 18.29
C ARG A 117 12.35 16.58 18.97
N ARG A 118 11.67 15.52 19.43
CA ARG A 118 12.31 14.38 20.10
C ARG A 118 13.04 13.44 19.15
N LEU A 119 12.53 13.20 17.94
CA LEU A 119 13.12 12.26 16.98
C LEU A 119 14.57 12.63 16.61
N ILE A 120 14.83 13.93 16.44
CA ILE A 120 16.12 14.48 16.01
C ILE A 120 16.95 15.14 17.14
N GLN A 121 16.51 15.01 18.40
CA GLN A 121 17.11 15.74 19.53
C GLN A 121 18.59 15.34 19.74
N GLY A 122 19.50 16.31 19.67
CA GLY A 122 20.94 16.09 19.73
C GLY A 122 21.56 15.51 18.45
N LYS A 123 20.78 15.42 17.36
CA LYS A 123 21.16 14.87 16.05
C LYS A 123 20.98 15.91 14.92
N GLU A 124 20.65 17.15 15.26
CA GLU A 124 20.19 18.20 14.35
C GLU A 124 21.20 18.49 13.22
N THR A 125 22.50 18.54 13.56
CA THR A 125 23.60 18.72 12.60
C THR A 125 23.73 17.54 11.63
N ALA A 126 23.58 16.31 12.12
CA ALA A 126 23.64 15.10 11.29
C ALA A 126 22.43 15.04 10.34
N VAL A 127 21.23 15.34 10.83
CA VAL A 127 20.00 15.41 10.04
C VAL A 127 20.10 16.50 8.97
N MET A 128 20.57 17.71 9.30
CA MET A 128 20.81 18.79 8.32
C MET A 128 21.83 18.39 7.24
N ALA A 129 22.93 17.73 7.62
CA ALA A 129 23.90 17.22 6.65
C ALA A 129 23.28 16.13 5.75
N SER A 130 22.50 15.22 6.33
CA SER A 130 21.86 14.10 5.63
C SER A 130 20.84 14.57 4.58
N TRP A 131 20.07 15.62 4.89
CA TRP A 131 19.10 16.24 3.99
C TRP A 131 19.78 16.78 2.72
N ARG A 132 20.95 17.41 2.84
CA ARG A 132 21.72 17.88 1.67
C ARG A 132 22.20 16.74 0.78
N ARG A 133 22.65 15.63 1.37
CA ARG A 133 23.03 14.41 0.62
C ARG A 133 21.81 13.78 -0.07
N LEU A 134 20.67 13.74 0.63
CA LEU A 134 19.40 13.19 0.16
C LEU A 134 18.83 13.98 -1.03
N LEU A 135 18.80 15.31 -0.96
CA LEU A 135 18.31 16.14 -2.07
C LEU A 135 19.17 15.97 -3.33
N ALA A 136 20.48 15.85 -3.19
CA ALA A 136 21.38 15.54 -4.31
C ALA A 136 21.08 14.15 -4.90
N ALA A 137 20.92 13.12 -4.05
CA ALA A 137 20.57 11.76 -4.48
C ALA A 137 19.23 11.71 -5.22
N ILE A 138 18.20 12.42 -4.72
CA ILE A 138 16.88 12.51 -5.36
C ILE A 138 16.98 13.23 -6.72
N LYS A 139 17.76 14.31 -6.84
CA LYS A 139 17.95 14.99 -8.13
C LYS A 139 18.59 14.07 -9.17
N SER A 140 19.53 13.22 -8.78
CA SER A 140 20.11 12.18 -9.65
C SER A 140 19.12 11.05 -9.97
N GLU A 141 18.37 10.54 -8.98
CA GLU A 141 17.43 9.44 -9.18
C GLU A 141 16.22 9.88 -10.03
N VAL A 142 15.66 11.08 -9.83
CA VAL A 142 14.58 11.61 -10.68
C VAL A 142 15.03 11.74 -12.14
N ALA A 143 16.29 12.13 -12.39
CA ALA A 143 16.85 12.15 -13.74
C ALA A 143 17.04 10.72 -14.31
N HIS A 144 17.48 9.76 -13.50
CA HIS A 144 17.56 8.34 -13.87
C HIS A 144 16.17 7.77 -14.21
N ILE A 145 15.16 8.03 -13.39
CA ILE A 145 13.77 7.59 -13.60
C ILE A 145 13.19 8.22 -14.87
N GLN A 146 13.35 9.54 -15.07
CA GLN A 146 12.86 10.22 -16.27
C GLN A 146 13.52 9.68 -17.56
N ALA A 147 14.78 9.25 -17.50
CA ALA A 147 15.52 8.75 -18.67
C ALA A 147 15.17 7.32 -19.10
N HIS A 148 14.63 6.48 -18.19
CA HIS A 148 14.35 5.06 -18.45
C HIS A 148 12.86 4.71 -18.37
N GLY A 149 12.07 5.41 -17.57
CA GLY A 149 10.63 5.17 -17.42
C GLY A 149 10.30 3.72 -17.03
N THR A 150 9.37 3.11 -17.78
CA THR A 150 8.83 1.78 -17.53
C THR A 150 9.89 0.66 -17.63
N ASP A 151 11.01 0.88 -18.32
CA ASP A 151 12.11 -0.09 -18.43
C ASP A 151 12.81 -0.37 -17.09
N LEU A 152 12.57 0.45 -16.07
CA LEU A 152 13.03 0.20 -14.69
C LEU A 152 12.25 -0.91 -13.99
N ILE A 153 11.06 -1.27 -14.46
CA ILE A 153 10.16 -2.20 -13.77
C ILE A 153 10.47 -3.63 -14.23
N PRO A 154 11.12 -4.47 -13.40
CA PRO A 154 11.51 -5.82 -13.81
C PRO A 154 10.28 -6.71 -14.03
N ILE A 155 10.44 -7.61 -15.02
CA ILE A 155 9.43 -8.58 -15.41
C ILE A 155 10.07 -9.96 -15.42
N ILE A 156 9.37 -10.96 -14.89
CA ILE A 156 9.71 -12.39 -15.02
C ILE A 156 8.44 -13.18 -15.34
N ASP A 157 8.53 -14.26 -16.11
CA ASP A 157 7.40 -15.15 -16.33
C ASP A 157 7.27 -16.14 -15.16
N PHE A 158 6.05 -16.52 -14.76
CA PHE A 158 5.83 -17.38 -13.58
C PHE A 158 6.51 -18.76 -13.68
N ALA A 159 6.74 -19.25 -14.90
CA ALA A 159 7.49 -20.49 -15.15
C ALA A 159 9.00 -20.38 -14.83
N ASP A 160 9.53 -19.16 -14.65
CA ASP A 160 10.95 -18.87 -14.48
C ASP A 160 11.35 -18.53 -13.03
N ILE A 161 10.41 -18.53 -12.08
CA ILE A 161 10.65 -18.13 -10.69
C ILE A 161 11.59 -19.06 -9.92
N ASP A 162 11.81 -20.27 -10.41
CA ASP A 162 12.75 -21.26 -9.86
C ASP A 162 14.10 -21.28 -10.60
N ASP A 163 14.33 -20.44 -11.63
CA ASP A 163 15.62 -20.31 -12.35
C ASP A 163 16.51 -19.23 -11.69
N PRO A 164 17.60 -19.61 -10.98
CA PRO A 164 18.43 -18.64 -10.26
C PRO A 164 19.11 -17.61 -11.18
N ALA A 165 19.35 -17.94 -12.45
CA ALA A 165 19.98 -17.04 -13.42
C ALA A 165 19.03 -15.92 -13.86
N LYS A 166 17.71 -16.16 -13.82
CA LYS A 166 16.66 -15.17 -14.09
C LYS A 166 16.20 -14.43 -12.83
N VAL A 167 16.14 -15.14 -11.70
CA VAL A 167 15.77 -14.55 -10.40
C VAL A 167 16.81 -13.54 -9.91
N ALA A 168 18.12 -13.83 -9.97
CA ALA A 168 19.15 -12.93 -9.44
C ALA A 168 19.18 -11.50 -10.04
N PRO A 169 19.04 -11.28 -11.36
CA PRO A 169 18.89 -9.94 -11.92
C PRO A 169 17.51 -9.32 -11.64
N PHE A 170 16.44 -10.13 -11.60
CA PHE A 170 15.09 -9.67 -11.23
C PHE A 170 15.06 -9.12 -9.79
N GLU A 171 15.56 -9.89 -8.82
CA GLU A 171 15.61 -9.51 -7.40
C GLU A 171 16.36 -8.20 -7.21
N ARG A 172 17.52 -8.04 -7.87
CA ARG A 172 18.33 -6.81 -7.77
C ARG A 172 17.56 -5.58 -8.25
N SER A 173 16.79 -5.70 -9.32
CA SER A 173 15.95 -4.63 -9.84
C SER A 173 14.74 -4.38 -8.92
N LEU A 174 14.06 -5.43 -8.45
CA LEU A 174 12.95 -5.30 -7.48
C LEU A 174 13.42 -4.61 -6.19
N LYS A 175 14.58 -5.02 -5.66
CA LYS A 175 15.18 -4.41 -4.45
C LYS A 175 15.55 -2.94 -4.62
N ARG A 176 15.99 -2.52 -5.82
CA ARG A 176 16.25 -1.10 -6.11
C ARG A 176 14.97 -0.29 -6.29
N TYR A 177 14.04 -0.80 -7.10
CA TYR A 177 12.94 -0.04 -7.68
C TYR A 177 11.59 -0.23 -6.97
N GLY A 178 11.48 -1.15 -6.01
CA GLY A 178 10.28 -1.32 -5.18
C GLY A 178 9.09 -2.02 -5.86
N VAL A 179 9.11 -2.21 -7.18
CA VAL A 179 8.00 -2.73 -7.98
C VAL A 179 8.45 -3.87 -8.92
N ALA A 180 7.56 -4.79 -9.26
CA ALA A 180 7.78 -5.79 -10.31
C ALA A 180 6.47 -6.34 -10.90
N VAL A 181 6.57 -7.00 -12.06
CA VAL A 181 5.51 -7.82 -12.66
C VAL A 181 5.94 -9.27 -12.77
N VAL A 182 5.11 -10.20 -12.31
CA VAL A 182 5.23 -11.64 -12.59
C VAL A 182 4.14 -12.04 -13.57
N ARG A 183 4.54 -12.52 -14.75
CA ARG A 183 3.61 -12.79 -15.86
C ARG A 183 3.02 -14.18 -15.82
N GLY A 184 1.76 -14.32 -16.21
CA GLY A 184 1.09 -15.62 -16.37
C GLY A 184 1.06 -16.47 -15.09
N VAL A 185 0.85 -15.85 -13.92
CA VAL A 185 0.66 -16.55 -12.63
C VAL A 185 -0.60 -17.42 -12.68
N VAL A 186 -1.62 -17.00 -13.44
CA VAL A 186 -2.73 -17.86 -13.87
C VAL A 186 -2.90 -17.77 -15.39
N SER A 187 -3.58 -18.74 -16.00
CA SER A 187 -3.90 -18.73 -17.43
C SER A 187 -5.10 -17.83 -17.73
N SER A 188 -5.19 -17.34 -18.98
CA SER A 188 -6.32 -16.53 -19.47
C SER A 188 -7.65 -17.23 -19.21
N ASP A 189 -7.75 -18.51 -19.56
CA ASP A 189 -8.92 -19.37 -19.35
C ASP A 189 -9.45 -19.34 -17.90
N VAL A 190 -8.56 -19.32 -16.91
CA VAL A 190 -8.90 -19.27 -15.48
C VAL A 190 -9.37 -17.87 -15.09
N ALA A 191 -8.68 -16.83 -15.57
CA ALA A 191 -9.07 -15.44 -15.31
C ALA A 191 -10.42 -15.09 -15.97
N GLU A 192 -10.66 -15.53 -17.19
CA GLU A 192 -11.92 -15.41 -17.92
C GLU A 192 -13.07 -16.15 -17.21
N ASN A 193 -12.80 -17.37 -16.69
CA ASN A 193 -13.77 -18.10 -15.90
C ASN A 193 -14.13 -17.37 -14.60
N TRP A 194 -13.14 -16.82 -13.89
CA TRP A 194 -13.35 -16.02 -12.68
C TRP A 194 -14.11 -14.72 -12.95
N ILE A 195 -13.89 -14.05 -14.09
CA ILE A 195 -14.68 -12.90 -14.54
C ILE A 195 -16.13 -13.33 -14.80
N ARG A 196 -16.34 -14.44 -15.52
CA ARG A 196 -17.69 -14.97 -15.81
C ARG A 196 -18.48 -15.24 -14.53
N GLU A 197 -17.90 -15.97 -13.59
CA GLU A 197 -18.55 -16.32 -12.32
C GLU A 197 -18.78 -15.09 -11.44
N THR A 198 -17.87 -14.13 -11.45
CA THR A 198 -18.04 -12.87 -10.71
C THR A 198 -19.09 -11.96 -11.34
N ARG A 199 -19.19 -11.91 -12.67
CA ARG A 199 -20.29 -11.25 -13.40
C ARG A 199 -21.64 -11.91 -13.07
N GLU A 200 -21.72 -13.24 -13.07
CA GLU A 200 -22.94 -13.97 -12.68
C GLU A 200 -23.34 -13.67 -11.23
N TYR A 201 -22.38 -13.71 -10.29
CA TYR A 201 -22.57 -13.38 -8.88
C TYR A 201 -23.06 -11.93 -8.66
N ILE A 202 -22.42 -10.95 -9.32
CA ILE A 202 -22.84 -9.53 -9.29
C ILE A 202 -24.25 -9.38 -9.89
N THR A 203 -24.52 -10.02 -11.03
CA THR A 203 -25.83 -9.94 -11.72
C THR A 203 -26.97 -10.48 -10.86
N LYS A 204 -26.76 -11.63 -10.18
CA LYS A 204 -27.73 -12.23 -9.25
C LYS A 204 -28.01 -11.34 -8.04
N ASN A 205 -26.95 -10.76 -7.46
CA ASN A 205 -27.02 -10.08 -6.18
C ASN A 205 -27.16 -8.55 -6.27
N ARG A 206 -27.22 -7.98 -7.48
CA ARG A 206 -27.19 -6.53 -7.77
C ARG A 206 -28.05 -5.66 -6.84
N ASP A 207 -29.26 -6.12 -6.48
CA ASP A 207 -30.25 -5.35 -5.70
C ASP A 207 -29.90 -5.32 -4.19
N GLN A 208 -28.84 -6.03 -3.79
CA GLN A 208 -28.28 -6.12 -2.43
C GLN A 208 -26.90 -5.44 -2.32
N ILE A 209 -26.22 -5.19 -3.44
CA ILE A 209 -24.85 -4.64 -3.47
C ILE A 209 -24.85 -3.16 -3.06
N LYS A 210 -23.97 -2.81 -2.11
CA LYS A 210 -23.68 -1.42 -1.71
C LYS A 210 -23.12 -0.67 -2.93
N PRO A 211 -23.75 0.45 -3.37
CA PRO A 211 -23.18 1.28 -4.42
C PRO A 211 -21.78 1.80 -4.04
N PRO A 212 -20.83 1.88 -4.99
CA PRO A 212 -19.48 2.38 -4.73
C PRO A 212 -19.51 3.87 -4.34
N PRO A 213 -18.50 4.36 -3.61
CA PRO A 213 -18.45 5.75 -3.15
C PRO A 213 -18.41 6.73 -4.34
N PRO A 214 -19.15 7.86 -4.32
CA PRO A 214 -19.17 8.81 -5.44
C PRO A 214 -17.81 9.39 -5.86
N GLN A 215 -16.84 9.40 -4.96
CA GLN A 215 -15.46 9.82 -5.22
C GLN A 215 -14.54 8.74 -5.80
N ASP A 216 -14.98 7.47 -5.84
CA ASP A 216 -14.33 6.38 -6.58
C ASP A 216 -15.36 5.32 -7.02
N PRO A 217 -16.25 5.63 -7.98
CA PRO A 217 -17.29 4.73 -8.47
C PRO A 217 -16.77 3.46 -9.20
N THR A 218 -15.45 3.31 -9.34
CA THR A 218 -14.82 2.12 -9.94
C THR A 218 -14.35 1.10 -8.88
N CYS A 219 -14.32 1.48 -7.60
CA CYS A 219 -13.88 0.63 -6.48
C CYS A 219 -15.08 0.11 -5.69
N PHE A 220 -15.24 -1.22 -5.62
CA PHE A 220 -16.42 -1.87 -5.04
C PHE A 220 -16.12 -2.53 -3.70
N ASP A 221 -16.96 -2.24 -2.70
CA ASP A 221 -16.93 -2.88 -1.38
C ASP A 221 -17.54 -4.30 -1.43
N LEU A 222 -16.92 -5.15 -2.26
CA LEU A 222 -17.14 -6.59 -2.35
C LEU A 222 -15.84 -7.28 -1.98
N PHE A 223 -15.93 -8.38 -1.22
CA PHE A 223 -14.79 -9.05 -0.60
C PHE A 223 -14.77 -10.55 -0.88
N TRP A 224 -15.92 -11.16 -1.14
CA TRP A 224 -16.11 -12.61 -1.19
C TRP A 224 -16.70 -13.09 -2.53
N THR A 225 -16.41 -12.38 -3.62
CA THR A 225 -16.77 -12.85 -4.97
C THR A 225 -16.06 -14.17 -5.33
N PRO A 226 -16.60 -14.97 -6.28
CA PRO A 226 -15.93 -16.16 -6.81
C PRO A 226 -14.46 -15.96 -7.17
N ALA A 227 -14.14 -14.88 -7.91
CA ALA A 227 -12.76 -14.51 -8.23
C ALA A 227 -11.92 -14.27 -6.97
N GLN A 228 -12.36 -13.39 -6.05
CA GLN A 228 -11.57 -13.03 -4.87
C GLN A 228 -11.26 -14.24 -3.97
N VAL A 229 -12.23 -15.12 -3.76
CA VAL A 229 -12.03 -16.32 -2.93
C VAL A 229 -11.11 -17.33 -3.63
N ALA A 230 -11.29 -17.55 -4.94
CA ALA A 230 -10.44 -18.46 -5.71
C ALA A 230 -8.99 -17.95 -5.80
N ILE A 231 -8.77 -16.67 -6.10
CA ILE A 231 -7.43 -16.04 -6.18
C ILE A 231 -6.67 -16.22 -4.86
N ARG A 232 -7.31 -15.94 -3.72
CA ARG A 232 -6.70 -16.07 -2.38
C ARG A 232 -6.43 -17.51 -1.95
N ALA A 233 -6.96 -18.49 -2.68
CA ALA A 233 -6.71 -19.92 -2.47
C ALA A 233 -5.79 -20.53 -3.54
N HIS A 234 -5.60 -19.86 -4.69
CA HIS A 234 -5.01 -20.48 -5.88
C HIS A 234 -3.53 -20.85 -5.68
N PRO A 235 -3.11 -22.10 -5.97
CA PRO A 235 -1.74 -22.57 -5.71
C PRO A 235 -0.64 -21.68 -6.31
N SER A 236 -0.80 -21.20 -7.56
CA SER A 236 0.18 -20.31 -8.19
C SER A 236 0.26 -18.93 -7.52
N VAL A 237 -0.86 -18.42 -7.01
CA VAL A 237 -0.91 -17.10 -6.35
C VAL A 237 -0.23 -17.18 -4.98
N LEU A 238 -0.53 -18.23 -4.20
CA LEU A 238 0.18 -18.51 -2.95
C LEU A 238 1.67 -18.80 -3.19
N GLY A 239 2.00 -19.48 -4.30
CA GLY A 239 3.37 -19.74 -4.75
C GLY A 239 4.16 -18.46 -5.02
N VAL A 240 3.67 -17.58 -5.90
CA VAL A 240 4.35 -16.31 -6.23
C VAL A 240 4.43 -15.37 -5.03
N GLN A 241 3.43 -15.34 -4.15
CA GLN A 241 3.47 -14.54 -2.92
C GLN A 241 4.57 -15.03 -1.97
N LYS A 242 4.64 -16.35 -1.72
CA LYS A 242 5.67 -16.99 -0.90
C LYS A 242 7.08 -16.74 -1.44
N TRP A 243 7.24 -16.83 -2.77
CA TRP A 243 8.50 -16.54 -3.47
C TRP A 243 8.88 -15.06 -3.34
N ALA A 244 7.97 -14.13 -3.64
CA ALA A 244 8.25 -12.69 -3.53
C ALA A 244 8.64 -12.28 -2.09
N MET A 245 7.96 -12.83 -1.08
CA MET A 245 8.26 -12.57 0.33
C MET A 245 9.62 -13.14 0.78
N SER A 246 10.24 -14.08 0.06
CA SER A 246 11.58 -14.56 0.40
C SER A 246 12.71 -13.59 0.05
N PHE A 247 12.44 -12.54 -0.73
CA PHE A 247 13.44 -11.51 -1.05
C PHE A 247 13.68 -10.51 0.11
N TRP A 248 12.83 -10.51 1.14
CA TRP A 248 12.99 -9.65 2.31
C TRP A 248 14.13 -10.16 3.19
N GLU A 249 15.08 -9.29 3.52
CA GLU A 249 16.34 -9.68 4.14
C GLU A 249 16.17 -9.87 5.65
N THR A 250 16.07 -11.13 6.08
CA THR A 250 16.30 -11.52 7.47
C THR A 250 17.79 -11.54 7.77
N LYS A 251 18.38 -10.35 7.92
CA LYS A 251 19.80 -10.16 8.30
C LYS A 251 20.13 -11.01 9.52
N GLY A 252 21.01 -11.98 9.33
CA GLY A 252 21.12 -13.12 10.24
C GLY A 252 21.57 -12.77 11.66
N ALA A 253 21.09 -13.58 12.61
CA ALA A 253 21.51 -13.60 14.02
C ALA A 253 21.12 -12.39 14.90
N ASP A 254 19.81 -12.17 15.06
CA ASP A 254 19.29 -11.74 16.36
C ASP A 254 17.99 -12.49 16.72
N ALA A 255 17.73 -12.66 18.02
CA ALA A 255 16.68 -13.51 18.57
C ALA A 255 15.25 -13.00 18.30
N ASP A 256 15.09 -11.71 17.97
CA ASP A 256 13.80 -11.09 17.68
C ASP A 256 13.31 -11.24 16.24
N LEU A 257 14.11 -11.80 15.35
CA LEU A 257 13.64 -12.33 14.05
C LEU A 257 12.71 -13.55 14.20
N SER A 258 12.47 -14.00 15.44
CA SER A 258 11.59 -15.11 15.80
C SER A 258 10.08 -14.84 15.65
N ARG A 259 9.69 -13.80 14.91
CA ARG A 259 8.32 -13.23 14.93
C ARG A 259 7.65 -13.11 13.55
N ILE A 260 8.31 -13.57 12.48
CA ILE A 260 7.81 -13.57 11.11
C ILE A 260 8.09 -14.90 10.39
N ALA A 261 7.17 -15.33 9.54
CA ALA A 261 7.31 -16.51 8.69
C ALA A 261 6.84 -16.20 7.25
N THR A 262 7.79 -15.88 6.37
CA THR A 262 7.55 -15.57 4.94
C THR A 262 7.12 -16.80 4.13
N ARG A 263 7.36 -18.00 4.64
CA ARG A 263 7.00 -19.28 4.01
C ARG A 263 5.48 -19.55 3.99
N PHE A 264 4.69 -18.79 4.76
CA PHE A 264 3.25 -18.93 4.90
C PHE A 264 2.52 -17.62 4.52
N PRO A 265 2.12 -17.43 3.25
CA PRO A 265 1.21 -16.36 2.87
C PRO A 265 -0.14 -16.51 3.59
N ILE A 266 -0.64 -15.40 4.13
CA ILE A 266 -2.04 -15.28 4.55
C ILE A 266 -2.81 -14.42 3.55
N SER A 267 -4.12 -14.65 3.44
CA SER A 267 -4.97 -13.81 2.61
C SER A 267 -5.39 -12.52 3.33
N TYR A 268 -5.58 -11.46 2.56
CA TYR A 268 -6.14 -10.19 3.01
C TYR A 268 -7.38 -9.84 2.19
N ALA A 269 -8.49 -9.55 2.88
CA ALA A 269 -9.80 -9.30 2.32
C ALA A 269 -9.95 -7.83 1.92
N ASP A 270 -9.26 -7.46 0.84
CA ASP A 270 -9.47 -6.20 0.14
C ASP A 270 -10.62 -6.28 -0.87
N ARG A 271 -10.95 -5.12 -1.43
CA ARG A 271 -11.98 -4.83 -2.42
C ARG A 271 -11.62 -5.35 -3.81
N LEU A 272 -12.40 -4.94 -4.81
CA LEU A 272 -12.09 -5.12 -6.23
C LEU A 272 -12.35 -3.83 -7.01
N ARG A 273 -11.63 -3.62 -8.11
CA ARG A 273 -11.82 -2.46 -9.00
C ARG A 273 -12.29 -2.91 -10.38
N ILE A 274 -13.37 -2.31 -10.87
CA ILE A 274 -13.99 -2.56 -12.18
C ILE A 274 -14.13 -1.22 -12.90
N HIS A 275 -13.70 -1.14 -14.16
CA HIS A 275 -13.91 0.05 -15.01
C HIS A 275 -14.96 -0.15 -16.10
N ASP A 276 -15.51 -1.35 -16.25
CA ASP A 276 -16.46 -1.69 -17.30
C ASP A 276 -17.87 -1.97 -16.74
N SER A 277 -18.85 -1.25 -17.27
CA SER A 277 -20.27 -1.48 -16.95
C SER A 277 -20.80 -2.81 -17.50
N SER A 278 -20.21 -3.38 -18.56
CA SER A 278 -20.61 -4.70 -19.07
C SER A 278 -20.31 -5.82 -18.08
N ILE A 279 -19.25 -5.71 -17.25
CA ILE A 279 -18.99 -6.61 -16.11
C ILE A 279 -20.15 -6.61 -15.11
N MET A 280 -20.85 -5.48 -14.93
CA MET A 280 -22.03 -5.38 -14.06
C MET A 280 -23.37 -5.70 -14.76
N GLY A 281 -23.35 -5.92 -16.08
CA GLY A 281 -24.53 -6.23 -16.89
C GLY A 281 -25.26 -5.02 -17.47
N SER A 282 -26.11 -5.25 -18.48
CA SER A 282 -26.70 -4.22 -19.36
C SER A 282 -27.56 -3.15 -18.67
N ASN A 283 -27.98 -3.39 -17.43
CA ASN A 283 -28.90 -2.54 -16.68
C ASN A 283 -28.22 -1.91 -15.45
N ALA A 284 -26.91 -2.07 -15.30
CA ALA A 284 -26.14 -1.47 -14.23
C ALA A 284 -26.04 0.07 -14.40
N PRO A 285 -25.89 0.84 -13.30
CA PRO A 285 -25.46 2.22 -13.43
C PRO A 285 -24.10 2.27 -14.15
N PRO A 286 -23.88 3.20 -15.08
CA PRO A 286 -22.65 3.24 -15.85
C PRO A 286 -21.45 3.55 -14.95
N VAL A 287 -20.35 2.80 -15.13
CA VAL A 287 -19.07 3.01 -14.44
C VAL A 287 -18.31 4.18 -15.08
N ASN A 288 -19.00 5.29 -15.29
CA ASN A 288 -18.46 6.51 -15.88
C ASN A 288 -17.98 7.41 -14.74
N GLY A 289 -16.73 7.25 -14.32
CA GLY A 289 -16.20 8.07 -13.24
C GLY A 289 -14.70 7.99 -12.99
N ASN A 290 -14.28 8.99 -12.22
CA ASN A 290 -12.92 9.23 -11.77
C ASN A 290 -12.53 8.22 -10.68
N SER A 291 -11.28 7.76 -10.69
CA SER A 291 -10.72 7.02 -9.56
C SER A 291 -10.62 7.92 -8.31
N ALA A 292 -10.31 7.32 -7.15
CA ALA A 292 -10.00 8.10 -5.95
C ALA A 292 -8.88 9.13 -6.19
N ALA A 293 -7.85 8.80 -6.99
CA ALA A 293 -6.75 9.71 -7.27
C ALA A 293 -7.14 10.82 -8.25
N ASP A 294 -7.97 10.53 -9.28
CA ASP A 294 -8.49 11.55 -10.20
C ASP A 294 -9.41 12.54 -9.46
N SER A 295 -10.27 12.04 -8.57
CA SER A 295 -11.14 12.88 -7.72
C SER A 295 -10.33 13.76 -6.75
N LEU A 296 -9.22 13.24 -6.21
CA LEU A 296 -8.28 14.01 -5.40
C LEU A 296 -7.54 15.07 -6.24
N GLN A 297 -7.10 14.76 -7.45
CA GLN A 297 -6.40 15.71 -8.33
C GLN A 297 -7.33 16.81 -8.86
N ALA A 298 -8.58 16.48 -9.19
CA ALA A 298 -9.61 17.44 -9.56
C ALA A 298 -9.93 18.41 -8.40
N SER A 299 -10.03 17.89 -7.17
CA SER A 299 -10.25 18.74 -5.98
C SER A 299 -9.00 19.49 -5.51
N ALA A 300 -7.80 19.04 -5.88
CA ALA A 300 -6.51 19.71 -5.63
C ALA A 300 -6.02 20.57 -6.81
N GLY A 301 -6.90 20.93 -7.75
CA GLY A 301 -6.63 21.94 -8.78
C GLY A 301 -5.50 21.59 -9.75
N SER A 302 -5.47 20.36 -10.26
CA SER A 302 -4.42 19.85 -11.17
C SER A 302 -3.04 19.61 -10.51
N THR A 303 -2.98 19.63 -9.18
CA THR A 303 -1.81 19.10 -8.43
C THR A 303 -1.78 17.57 -8.56
N LEU A 304 -0.70 17.00 -9.09
CA LEU A 304 -0.54 15.54 -9.14
C LEU A 304 -0.36 14.95 -7.73
N ILE A 305 -1.03 13.83 -7.44
CA ILE A 305 -1.03 13.20 -6.10
C ILE A 305 -0.70 11.71 -6.21
N ALA A 306 0.24 11.27 -5.38
CA ALA A 306 0.54 9.87 -5.08
C ALA A 306 0.23 9.57 -3.60
N GLN A 307 0.20 8.29 -3.24
CA GLN A 307 -0.02 7.80 -1.88
C GLN A 307 0.99 6.72 -1.46
N VAL A 308 1.19 6.60 -0.15
CA VAL A 308 1.86 5.46 0.51
C VAL A 308 0.93 4.97 1.61
N ASP A 309 0.61 3.68 1.62
CA ASP A 309 -0.34 3.08 2.57
C ASP A 309 0.37 2.36 3.72
N SER A 310 -0.39 1.76 4.63
CA SER A 310 0.14 1.12 5.85
C SER A 310 0.71 2.20 6.79
N GLY A 311 -0.18 3.08 7.24
CA GLY A 311 0.14 4.21 8.12
C GLY A 311 0.58 5.49 7.41
N SER A 312 0.37 6.59 8.11
CA SER A 312 0.81 7.94 7.77
C SER A 312 1.53 8.55 8.98
N LEU A 313 0.80 9.09 9.97
CA LEU A 313 1.39 9.70 11.16
C LEU A 313 2.13 8.68 12.04
N GLU A 314 1.71 7.43 11.98
CA GLU A 314 2.37 6.25 12.56
C GLU A 314 3.86 6.18 12.25
N ARG A 315 4.32 6.73 11.11
CA ARG A 315 5.73 6.69 10.69
C ARG A 315 6.66 7.57 11.54
N TRP A 316 6.10 8.59 12.20
CA TRP A 316 6.82 9.46 13.14
C TRP A 316 6.50 9.13 14.61
N GLU A 317 5.47 8.32 14.88
CA GLU A 317 4.99 8.09 16.25
C GLU A 317 5.71 6.93 16.96
N PRO A 318 6.02 7.09 18.27
CA PRO A 318 6.74 6.07 19.04
C PRO A 318 5.91 4.79 19.23
N ASP A 319 4.58 4.90 19.25
CA ASP A 319 3.66 3.76 19.37
C ASP A 319 3.34 3.10 18.01
N GLY A 320 3.72 3.76 16.91
CA GLY A 320 3.61 3.28 15.52
C GLY A 320 4.90 2.62 15.06
N TYR A 321 5.48 3.10 13.95
CA TYR A 321 6.74 2.58 13.42
C TYR A 321 7.96 2.85 14.32
N GLY A 322 7.88 3.85 15.21
CA GLY A 322 8.90 4.06 16.24
C GLY A 322 9.04 2.87 17.20
N ARG A 323 7.99 2.05 17.36
CA ARG A 323 7.96 0.89 18.26
C ARG A 323 8.90 -0.24 17.83
N GLY A 324 9.17 -0.35 16.53
CA GLY A 324 10.16 -1.27 15.95
C GLY A 324 11.43 -0.61 15.44
N GLY A 325 11.58 0.72 15.60
CA GLY A 325 12.76 1.46 15.12
C GLY A 325 12.93 1.49 13.59
N ALA A 326 11.90 1.13 12.81
CA ALA A 326 11.99 0.90 11.35
C ALA A 326 12.67 2.04 10.54
N TYR A 327 12.58 3.27 11.04
CA TYR A 327 13.10 4.47 10.39
C TYR A 327 14.18 5.20 11.23
N GLU A 328 14.74 4.56 12.26
CA GLU A 328 15.67 5.23 13.18
C GLU A 328 16.93 5.76 12.47
N ALA A 329 17.50 5.02 11.51
CA ALA A 329 18.66 5.45 10.73
C ALA A 329 18.40 6.79 10.01
N ILE A 330 17.19 6.99 9.48
CA ILE A 330 16.77 8.23 8.80
C ILE A 330 16.74 9.38 9.82
N PHE A 331 16.07 9.19 10.96
CA PHE A 331 16.01 10.21 12.03
C PHE A 331 17.35 10.43 12.75
N ARG A 332 18.36 9.57 12.54
CA ARG A 332 19.73 9.74 13.01
C ARG A 332 20.59 10.59 12.08
N GLY A 333 20.20 10.74 10.81
CA GLY A 333 20.99 11.39 9.77
C GLY A 333 21.79 10.44 8.87
N ASP A 334 21.50 9.14 8.93
CA ASP A 334 22.16 8.06 8.19
C ASP A 334 21.13 7.32 7.31
N TRP A 335 20.36 8.04 6.48
CA TRP A 335 19.37 7.41 5.60
C TRP A 335 20.00 6.44 4.58
N GLU A 336 21.31 6.57 4.33
CA GLU A 336 22.10 5.62 3.55
C GLU A 336 22.15 4.23 4.19
N GLU A 337 22.03 4.12 5.53
CA GLU A 337 21.97 2.86 6.27
C GLU A 337 20.54 2.31 6.41
N PHE A 338 19.51 3.09 6.08
CA PHE A 338 18.12 2.59 6.09
C PHE A 338 17.92 1.54 4.99
N ASP A 339 17.49 0.35 5.39
CA ASP A 339 17.13 -0.72 4.47
C ASP A 339 15.60 -0.89 4.43
N PRO A 340 14.92 -0.59 3.31
CA PRO A 340 13.48 -0.81 3.22
C PRO A 340 13.10 -2.29 3.33
N TRP A 341 13.99 -3.21 2.96
CA TRP A 341 13.78 -4.67 2.90
C TRP A 341 14.04 -5.41 4.21
N ASP A 342 14.44 -4.70 5.27
CA ASP A 342 14.47 -5.24 6.61
C ASP A 342 13.03 -5.31 7.17
N PRO A 343 12.51 -6.52 7.48
CA PRO A 343 11.17 -6.66 8.03
C PRO A 343 11.11 -6.41 9.54
N ALA A 344 12.23 -6.48 10.27
CA ALA A 344 12.25 -6.60 11.74
C ALA A 344 11.52 -5.44 12.42
N GLY A 345 11.84 -4.20 12.00
CA GLY A 345 11.20 -2.99 12.53
C GLY A 345 9.73 -2.83 12.16
N ARG A 346 9.16 -3.70 11.30
CA ARG A 346 7.77 -3.66 10.84
C ARG A 346 6.86 -4.67 11.55
N VAL A 347 7.41 -5.78 12.07
CA VAL A 347 6.62 -6.90 12.63
C VAL A 347 5.79 -6.50 13.87
N GLY A 348 6.34 -5.66 14.75
CA GLY A 348 5.70 -5.24 16.00
C GLY A 348 4.87 -3.95 15.92
N VAL A 349 4.72 -3.38 14.73
CA VAL A 349 4.12 -2.06 14.50
C VAL A 349 2.60 -2.15 14.45
N THR A 350 1.93 -1.11 14.94
CA THR A 350 0.51 -0.84 14.65
C THR A 350 0.45 0.16 13.49
N PRO A 351 0.13 -0.26 12.24
CA PRO A 351 0.14 0.62 11.06
C PRO A 351 -1.12 1.50 10.94
N ASP A 352 -2.13 1.29 11.79
CA ASP A 352 -3.28 2.17 11.95
C ASP A 352 -3.52 2.44 13.45
N LEU A 353 -3.05 3.60 13.94
CA LEU A 353 -3.26 4.05 15.31
C LEU A 353 -4.59 4.80 15.49
N TYR A 354 -5.32 5.07 14.42
CA TYR A 354 -6.48 5.97 14.40
C TYR A 354 -7.80 5.27 14.07
N ASN A 355 -7.78 3.98 13.72
CA ASN A 355 -8.93 3.21 13.24
C ASN A 355 -9.56 3.88 12.02
N GLY A 356 -8.73 4.16 11.01
CA GLY A 356 -9.14 4.83 9.77
C GLY A 356 -9.99 3.93 8.88
N ASP A 357 -11.03 4.48 8.25
CA ASP A 357 -11.92 3.70 7.38
C ASP A 357 -11.17 3.20 6.13
N GLY A 358 -11.04 1.89 5.98
CA GLY A 358 -10.23 1.25 4.94
C GLY A 358 -8.71 1.36 5.16
N CYS A 359 -8.24 1.72 6.36
CA CYS A 359 -6.81 1.71 6.69
C CYS A 359 -6.34 0.30 7.07
N CYS A 360 -5.22 -0.13 6.48
CA CYS A 360 -4.72 -1.48 6.67
C CYS A 360 -4.12 -1.68 8.07
N SER A 361 -4.66 -2.65 8.84
CA SER A 361 -4.24 -2.97 10.20
C SER A 361 -3.16 -4.06 10.31
N ILE A 362 -2.61 -4.54 9.18
CA ILE A 362 -1.60 -5.61 9.12
C ILE A 362 -0.29 -5.20 8.41
N PHE A 363 0.79 -5.95 8.69
CA PHE A 363 2.00 -5.86 7.89
C PHE A 363 1.82 -6.62 6.57
N ARG A 364 1.59 -5.88 5.48
CA ARG A 364 1.72 -6.36 4.10
C ARG A 364 3.18 -6.16 3.70
N MET A 365 3.86 -7.18 3.17
CA MET A 365 5.22 -7.02 2.61
C MET A 365 5.14 -6.34 1.25
N PHE A 366 4.25 -6.85 0.39
CA PHE A 366 3.91 -6.22 -0.87
C PHE A 366 2.43 -5.89 -0.90
N GLN A 367 2.10 -4.70 -1.40
CA GLN A 367 0.83 -4.51 -2.07
C GLN A 367 0.86 -5.25 -3.41
N GLY A 368 -0.31 -5.58 -3.97
CA GLY A 368 -0.33 -6.22 -5.26
C GLY A 368 -1.71 -6.31 -5.88
N VAL A 369 -1.73 -6.50 -7.20
CA VAL A 369 -2.93 -6.61 -8.04
C VAL A 369 -2.73 -7.76 -9.00
N LEU A 370 -3.68 -8.70 -9.03
CA LEU A 370 -3.82 -9.64 -10.12
C LEU A 370 -4.72 -9.02 -11.19
N ALA A 371 -4.24 -8.93 -12.43
CA ALA A 371 -5.03 -8.53 -13.57
C ALA A 371 -5.83 -9.73 -14.09
N LEU A 372 -7.16 -9.62 -14.19
CA LEU A 372 -7.98 -10.68 -14.78
C LEU A 372 -8.25 -10.47 -16.27
N THR A 373 -7.94 -9.29 -16.78
CA THR A 373 -8.18 -8.84 -18.15
C THR A 373 -6.90 -8.31 -18.78
N SER A 374 -6.66 -8.60 -20.04
CA SER A 374 -5.56 -7.98 -20.80
C SER A 374 -5.90 -6.53 -21.19
N GLY A 375 -4.98 -5.59 -20.96
CA GLY A 375 -5.17 -4.19 -21.35
C GLY A 375 -4.14 -3.24 -20.75
N GLU A 376 -4.23 -1.96 -21.10
CA GLU A 376 -3.65 -0.89 -20.30
C GLU A 376 -4.40 -0.90 -18.94
N PRO A 377 -3.70 -0.96 -17.79
CA PRO A 377 -4.35 -0.94 -16.48
C PRO A 377 -5.17 0.33 -16.27
N ALA A 378 -6.04 0.34 -15.26
CA ALA A 378 -6.40 1.60 -14.60
C ALA A 378 -5.08 2.19 -14.09
N SER A 379 -4.59 3.25 -14.74
CA SER A 379 -3.17 3.52 -14.94
C SER A 379 -2.42 3.68 -13.61
N ILE A 380 -1.84 2.55 -13.18
CA ILE A 380 -1.04 2.46 -11.96
C ILE A 380 0.30 3.10 -12.30
N ARG A 381 0.62 4.21 -11.64
CA ARG A 381 1.93 4.84 -11.69
C ARG A 381 2.62 4.72 -10.34
N VAL A 382 3.90 4.38 -10.36
CA VAL A 382 4.76 4.15 -9.19
C VAL A 382 5.97 5.09 -9.24
N LEU A 383 6.62 5.36 -8.12
CA LEU A 383 7.81 6.21 -8.04
C LEU A 383 9.00 5.35 -7.63
N PRO A 384 9.67 4.67 -8.59
CA PRO A 384 10.51 3.50 -8.33
C PRO A 384 11.85 3.82 -7.65
N SER A 385 11.81 4.22 -6.39
CA SER A 385 12.95 4.42 -5.49
C SER A 385 12.47 4.54 -4.03
N PRO A 386 11.90 3.46 -3.44
CA PRO A 386 11.22 3.52 -2.15
C PRO A 386 12.13 4.03 -1.03
N LYS A 387 13.43 3.68 -1.05
CA LYS A 387 14.42 4.16 -0.08
C LYS A 387 14.53 5.69 -0.04
N LEU A 388 14.68 6.33 -1.21
CA LEU A 388 14.84 7.79 -1.28
C LEU A 388 13.51 8.51 -1.02
N VAL A 389 12.39 7.95 -1.49
CA VAL A 389 11.05 8.51 -1.24
C VAL A 389 10.71 8.49 0.25
N VAL A 390 10.96 7.38 0.96
CA VAL A 390 10.74 7.26 2.41
C VAL A 390 11.64 8.19 3.21
N ALA A 391 12.94 8.23 2.89
CA ALA A 391 13.86 9.15 3.54
C ALA A 391 13.45 10.62 3.34
N TYR A 392 13.01 10.98 2.12
CA TYR A 392 12.53 12.31 1.81
C TYR A 392 11.26 12.65 2.57
N LEU A 393 10.25 11.77 2.48
CA LEU A 393 8.97 11.89 3.16
C LEU A 393 9.17 12.16 4.65
N LEU A 394 10.00 11.35 5.31
CA LEU A 394 10.19 11.39 6.76
C LEU A 394 10.96 12.63 7.24
N LEU A 395 11.93 13.10 6.46
CA LEU A 395 12.71 14.30 6.79
C LEU A 395 12.03 15.61 6.34
N ARG A 396 11.20 15.60 5.29
CA ARG A 396 10.54 16.78 4.73
C ARG A 396 9.78 17.65 5.76
N PRO A 397 9.09 17.12 6.79
CA PRO A 397 8.45 17.91 7.85
C PRO A 397 9.40 18.79 8.69
N PHE A 398 10.70 18.50 8.71
CA PHE A 398 11.67 19.16 9.58
C PHE A 398 12.31 20.42 8.95
N PHE A 399 12.08 20.67 7.67
CA PHE A 399 12.74 21.72 6.90
C PHE A 399 11.75 22.69 6.25
N SER A 400 12.12 23.97 6.23
CA SER A 400 11.43 25.04 5.51
C SER A 400 12.30 25.58 4.37
N SER A 401 11.66 26.09 3.31
CA SER A 401 12.35 26.81 2.23
C SER A 401 12.57 28.27 2.62
N LYS A 402 13.68 28.87 2.18
CA LYS A 402 14.02 30.28 2.43
C LYS A 402 13.27 31.20 1.46
N THR A 403 13.04 30.73 0.22
CA THR A 403 12.17 31.36 -0.77
C THR A 403 10.76 30.77 -0.75
N LYS A 404 9.81 31.46 -1.39
CA LYS A 404 8.47 30.92 -1.66
C LYS A 404 8.53 29.91 -2.83
N LEU A 405 7.62 28.94 -2.81
CA LEU A 405 7.39 28.03 -3.94
C LEU A 405 7.01 28.86 -5.19
N PRO A 406 7.70 28.71 -6.34
CA PRO A 406 7.29 29.31 -7.60
C PRO A 406 5.96 28.70 -8.11
N ALA A 407 5.44 29.22 -9.23
CA ALA A 407 4.41 28.51 -9.97
C ALA A 407 4.96 27.16 -10.47
N LEU A 408 4.11 26.12 -10.53
CA LEU A 408 4.50 24.86 -11.16
C LEU A 408 4.79 25.11 -12.65
N PRO A 409 5.96 24.69 -13.19
CA PRO A 409 6.25 24.83 -14.60
C PRO A 409 5.36 23.88 -15.42
N ASP A 410 4.63 24.42 -16.39
CA ASP A 410 4.01 23.62 -17.45
C ASP A 410 5.11 23.07 -18.37
N ASP A 411 5.36 21.77 -18.30
CA ASP A 411 6.53 21.11 -18.91
C ASP A 411 6.63 21.22 -20.45
N GLU A 412 5.55 21.63 -21.13
CA GLU A 412 5.54 21.87 -22.59
C GLU A 412 5.75 23.35 -22.98
N SER A 413 5.70 24.29 -22.03
CA SER A 413 5.71 25.74 -22.30
C SER A 413 6.56 26.59 -21.35
N ALA A 414 7.11 26.02 -20.28
CA ALA A 414 7.92 26.72 -19.29
C ALA A 414 9.13 27.43 -19.91
N SER A 415 9.32 28.71 -19.56
CA SER A 415 10.48 29.48 -20.03
C SER A 415 11.78 28.99 -19.35
N PRO A 416 12.96 29.24 -19.95
CA PRO A 416 14.23 28.97 -19.30
C PRO A 416 14.38 29.66 -17.93
N GLU A 417 13.71 30.81 -17.75
CA GLU A 417 13.68 31.55 -16.49
C GLU A 417 12.86 30.80 -15.43
N THR A 418 11.63 30.36 -15.74
CA THR A 418 10.80 29.55 -14.82
C THR A 418 11.46 28.22 -14.47
N VAL A 419 12.18 27.59 -15.42
CA VAL A 419 12.98 26.39 -15.13
C VAL A 419 14.13 26.70 -14.18
N ALA A 420 14.84 27.82 -14.37
CA ALA A 420 15.92 28.24 -13.48
C ALA A 420 15.42 28.61 -12.07
N GLU A 421 14.29 29.31 -11.95
CA GLU A 421 13.61 29.58 -10.68
C GLU A 421 13.24 28.29 -9.94
N TRP A 422 12.72 27.29 -10.66
CA TRP A 422 12.37 26.00 -10.06
C TRP A 422 13.60 25.22 -9.60
N GLU A 423 14.66 25.14 -10.43
CA GLU A 423 15.91 24.48 -10.03
C GLU A 423 16.60 25.19 -8.85
N ALA A 424 16.53 26.52 -8.76
CA ALA A 424 17.02 27.29 -7.62
C ALA A 424 16.17 27.10 -6.35
N PHE A 425 14.85 26.92 -6.50
CA PHE A 425 13.98 26.57 -5.38
C PHE A 425 14.26 25.15 -4.84
N LEU A 426 14.58 24.20 -5.72
CA LEU A 426 14.96 22.83 -5.37
C LEU A 426 16.41 22.68 -4.88
N ASP A 427 17.21 23.74 -4.86
CA ASP A 427 18.62 23.65 -4.45
C ASP A 427 18.76 23.40 -2.94
N PRO A 428 19.67 22.51 -2.47
CA PRO A 428 19.89 22.27 -1.04
C PRO A 428 20.24 23.51 -0.20
N ASP A 429 20.77 24.59 -0.80
CA ASP A 429 21.01 25.87 -0.12
C ASP A 429 19.72 26.68 0.12
N ASN A 430 18.62 26.38 -0.56
CA ASN A 430 17.32 27.01 -0.28
C ASN A 430 16.66 26.48 1.01
N TRP A 431 17.12 25.36 1.57
CA TRP A 431 16.44 24.73 2.71
C TRP A 431 17.14 25.02 4.05
N THR A 432 16.36 25.07 5.12
CA THR A 432 16.82 25.21 6.50
C THR A 432 16.06 24.26 7.41
N LEU A 433 16.74 23.73 8.43
CA LEU A 433 16.08 22.98 9.51
C LEU A 433 15.27 23.95 10.37
N ASP A 434 14.04 23.58 10.74
CA ASP A 434 13.20 24.39 11.63
C ASP A 434 13.78 24.40 13.06
N SER A 435 14.18 25.58 13.57
CA SER A 435 14.65 25.74 14.95
C SER A 435 13.53 25.48 15.97
N GLU A 436 12.32 25.95 15.69
CA GLU A 436 11.09 25.56 16.38
C GLU A 436 10.24 24.68 15.46
N GLN A 437 10.21 23.38 15.76
CA GLN A 437 9.50 22.39 14.95
C GLN A 437 7.99 22.69 14.89
N THR A 438 7.49 22.95 13.69
CA THR A 438 6.07 23.18 13.39
C THR A 438 5.21 21.93 13.66
N THR A 439 3.89 22.07 13.83
CA THR A 439 2.99 20.90 13.94
C THR A 439 2.62 20.26 12.60
N VAL A 440 3.03 20.86 11.47
CA VAL A 440 2.79 20.32 10.13
C VAL A 440 3.65 19.08 9.89
N ILE A 441 3.01 18.02 9.40
CA ILE A 441 3.65 16.87 8.77
C ILE A 441 3.03 16.76 7.38
N HIS A 442 3.82 17.05 6.34
CA HIS A 442 3.33 17.23 4.98
C HIS A 442 2.64 15.96 4.46
N GLY A 443 1.41 16.08 3.95
CA GLY A 443 0.65 14.96 3.40
C GLY A 443 0.08 13.98 4.42
N ALA A 444 0.31 14.21 5.73
CA ALA A 444 -0.02 13.25 6.78
C ALA A 444 -1.26 13.66 7.58
N VAL A 445 -2.23 12.74 7.70
CA VAL A 445 -3.54 12.99 8.30
C VAL A 445 -3.96 11.76 9.12
N PRO A 446 -4.56 11.91 10.33
CA PRO A 446 -5.02 10.78 11.14
C PRO A 446 -6.00 9.88 10.37
N GLY A 447 -5.81 8.57 10.42
CA GLY A 447 -6.73 7.59 9.81
C GLY A 447 -6.83 7.67 8.28
N HIS A 448 -5.78 8.13 7.61
CA HIS A 448 -5.70 8.22 6.15
C HIS A 448 -4.34 7.72 5.64
N ALA A 449 -4.31 7.23 4.40
CA ALA A 449 -3.06 6.95 3.68
C ALA A 449 -2.22 8.23 3.50
N GLN A 450 -0.90 8.11 3.63
CA GLN A 450 0.04 9.21 3.44
C GLN A 450 -0.07 9.74 2.03
N ARG A 451 -0.18 11.06 1.85
CA ARG A 451 -0.17 11.70 0.52
C ARG A 451 1.18 12.33 0.19
N ILE A 452 1.49 12.30 -1.09
CA ILE A 452 2.65 12.95 -1.69
C ILE A 452 2.11 13.81 -2.83
N THR A 453 2.42 15.11 -2.80
CA THR A 453 1.84 16.14 -3.68
C THR A 453 2.97 16.99 -4.27
N GLU A 454 2.79 17.53 -5.48
CA GLU A 454 3.83 18.34 -6.14
C GLU A 454 4.21 19.58 -5.32
N LEU A 455 3.23 20.22 -4.67
CA LEU A 455 3.42 21.43 -3.88
C LEU A 455 4.22 21.18 -2.59
N TRP A 456 3.96 20.06 -1.91
CA TRP A 456 4.56 19.79 -0.59
C TRP A 456 5.83 18.93 -0.70
N HIS A 457 5.97 18.16 -1.78
CA HIS A 457 7.08 17.24 -2.04
C HIS A 457 7.83 17.56 -3.35
N PRO A 458 8.20 18.83 -3.62
CA PRO A 458 8.55 19.30 -4.97
C PRO A 458 9.82 18.67 -5.56
N HIS A 459 10.79 18.25 -4.73
CA HIS A 459 11.99 17.56 -5.20
C HIS A 459 11.70 16.20 -5.84
N LEU A 460 10.57 15.56 -5.51
CA LEU A 460 10.18 14.29 -6.12
C LEU A 460 9.64 14.47 -7.55
N ARG A 461 9.29 15.70 -7.98
CA ARG A 461 8.86 16.07 -9.35
C ARG A 461 7.91 15.03 -10.00
N LEU A 462 6.75 14.80 -9.39
CA LEU A 462 5.86 13.67 -9.69
C LEU A 462 5.53 13.49 -11.19
N ARG A 463 5.37 14.57 -11.97
CA ARG A 463 5.18 14.52 -13.44
C ARG A 463 6.28 13.81 -14.23
N LYS A 464 7.49 13.71 -13.64
CA LYS A 464 8.71 13.14 -14.25
C LYS A 464 9.17 11.84 -13.57
N SER A 465 8.71 11.57 -12.35
CA SER A 465 9.12 10.41 -11.55
C SER A 465 8.04 9.34 -11.38
N LEU A 466 6.75 9.66 -11.58
CA LEU A 466 5.68 8.65 -11.60
C LEU A 466 5.68 7.91 -12.94
N VAL A 467 6.23 6.70 -12.91
CA VAL A 467 6.35 5.76 -14.02
C VAL A 467 5.11 4.88 -14.10
N GLU A 468 4.54 4.75 -15.29
CA GLU A 468 3.43 3.83 -15.54
C GLU A 468 3.92 2.38 -15.65
N ILE A 469 3.22 1.45 -15.00
CA ILE A 469 3.58 0.03 -15.02
C ILE A 469 3.45 -0.59 -16.42
N PRO A 470 4.18 -1.69 -16.74
CA PRO A 470 4.02 -2.38 -18.02
C PRO A 470 2.57 -2.82 -18.28
N THR A 471 2.15 -2.79 -19.55
CA THR A 471 0.85 -3.31 -19.99
C THR A 471 0.67 -4.77 -19.55
N LEU A 472 -0.47 -5.07 -18.92
CA LEU A 472 -0.73 -6.35 -18.28
C LEU A 472 -1.57 -7.27 -19.18
N ARG A 473 -1.33 -8.57 -19.05
CA ARG A 473 -2.15 -9.65 -19.61
C ARG A 473 -3.08 -10.20 -18.54
N ALA A 474 -4.16 -10.85 -18.96
CA ALA A 474 -4.97 -11.68 -18.07
C ALA A 474 -4.09 -12.74 -17.38
N GLY A 475 -4.04 -12.71 -16.05
CA GLY A 475 -3.22 -13.57 -15.21
C GLY A 475 -1.85 -13.05 -14.81
N ASP A 476 -1.46 -11.84 -15.23
CA ASP A 476 -0.26 -11.15 -14.72
C ASP A 476 -0.50 -10.61 -13.30
N TYR A 477 0.51 -10.74 -12.43
CA TYR A 477 0.49 -10.27 -11.04
C TYR A 477 1.52 -9.15 -10.85
N VAL A 478 1.06 -7.98 -10.42
CA VAL A 478 1.91 -6.83 -10.10
C VAL A 478 2.09 -6.77 -8.59
N ILE A 479 3.32 -6.57 -8.14
CA ILE A 479 3.66 -6.37 -6.72
C ILE A 479 4.43 -5.07 -6.54
N TRP A 480 4.16 -4.37 -5.44
CA TRP A 480 4.97 -3.23 -5.00
C TRP A 480 5.19 -3.23 -3.50
N HIS A 481 6.37 -2.78 -3.09
CA HIS A 481 6.85 -2.72 -1.71
C HIS A 481 5.89 -1.88 -0.84
N CYS A 482 5.75 -2.22 0.44
CA CYS A 482 4.76 -1.60 1.34
C CYS A 482 4.90 -0.08 1.51
N ASP A 483 6.12 0.46 1.34
CA ASP A 483 6.42 1.90 1.39
C ASP A 483 6.57 2.55 0.00
N GLU A 484 6.29 1.83 -1.10
CA GLU A 484 6.36 2.39 -2.47
C GLU A 484 5.26 3.45 -2.69
N ALA A 485 5.63 4.58 -3.28
CA ALA A 485 4.67 5.65 -3.59
C ALA A 485 4.03 5.44 -4.96
N TYR A 486 2.70 5.45 -5.00
CA TYR A 486 1.94 5.14 -6.21
C TYR A 486 0.66 5.96 -6.37
N SER A 487 0.07 5.91 -7.55
CA SER A 487 -1.23 6.51 -7.89
C SER A 487 -1.96 5.57 -8.85
N ILE A 488 -3.29 5.46 -8.73
CA ILE A 488 -4.13 4.65 -9.64
C ILE A 488 -5.15 5.60 -10.26
N LEU A 489 -5.06 5.81 -11.56
CA LEU A 489 -5.94 6.71 -12.30
C LEU A 489 -6.92 5.93 -13.19
N THR A 490 -8.05 6.54 -13.57
CA THR A 490 -8.89 6.01 -14.65
C THR A 490 -8.19 6.30 -15.99
N ALA A 491 -8.20 5.34 -16.92
CA ALA A 491 -7.38 5.38 -18.15
C ALA A 491 -7.52 6.66 -19.00
N GLY A 492 -8.66 7.36 -18.94
CA GLY A 492 -8.86 8.66 -19.59
C GLY A 492 -8.03 9.83 -19.03
N ALA A 493 -7.30 9.64 -17.93
CA ALA A 493 -6.37 10.60 -17.31
C ALA A 493 -4.88 10.28 -17.63
N SER A 494 -4.61 9.70 -18.80
CA SER A 494 -3.29 9.77 -19.43
C SER A 494 -2.85 11.24 -19.66
N LYS A 495 -1.54 11.48 -19.80
CA LYS A 495 -0.95 12.83 -19.80
C LYS A 495 -1.68 13.82 -20.74
N PRO A 496 -1.74 15.13 -20.39
CA PRO A 496 -1.92 16.18 -21.39
C PRO A 496 -0.93 15.97 -22.55
N GLY A 497 -1.40 16.12 -23.79
CA GLY A 497 -0.58 15.90 -25.00
C GLY A 497 -0.56 14.44 -25.51
N THR A 498 -0.72 13.41 -24.67
CA THR A 498 -0.98 12.06 -25.20
C THR A 498 -2.43 11.96 -25.70
N PRO A 499 -2.68 11.50 -26.93
CA PRO A 499 -4.03 11.25 -27.39
C PRO A 499 -4.64 10.13 -26.55
N SER A 500 -5.79 10.39 -25.92
CA SER A 500 -6.56 9.37 -25.24
C SER A 500 -6.88 8.26 -26.24
N ARG A 501 -6.27 7.08 -26.05
CA ARG A 501 -6.66 5.88 -26.78
C ARG A 501 -8.03 5.48 -26.25
N GLU A 502 -8.97 5.22 -27.14
CA GLU A 502 -10.27 4.63 -26.80
C GLU A 502 -10.10 3.13 -26.47
N SER A 503 -9.31 2.83 -25.44
CA SER A 503 -9.19 1.50 -24.83
C SER A 503 -10.45 1.20 -24.02
N SER A 504 -11.57 1.02 -24.73
CA SER A 504 -12.82 0.45 -24.23
C SER A 504 -12.71 -1.04 -23.84
N SER A 505 -11.48 -1.49 -23.55
CA SER A 505 -11.16 -2.83 -23.08
C SER A 505 -11.61 -2.97 -21.63
N PRO A 506 -12.37 -4.03 -21.29
CA PRO A 506 -12.85 -4.21 -19.93
C PRO A 506 -11.66 -4.41 -18.99
N SER A 507 -11.65 -3.72 -17.85
CA SER A 507 -10.64 -3.96 -16.81
C SER A 507 -11.26 -4.35 -15.47
N MET A 508 -10.76 -5.47 -14.93
CA MET A 508 -11.05 -5.97 -13.58
C MET A 508 -9.72 -6.23 -12.87
N LEU A 509 -9.48 -5.50 -11.78
CA LEU A 509 -8.27 -5.56 -10.97
C LEU A 509 -8.59 -6.07 -9.56
N MET A 510 -7.87 -7.11 -9.14
CA MET A 510 -8.09 -7.80 -7.87
C MET A 510 -6.96 -7.50 -6.89
N TYR A 511 -7.23 -6.63 -5.91
CA TYR A 511 -6.28 -6.29 -4.85
C TYR A 511 -5.95 -7.55 -4.02
N THR A 512 -4.69 -7.96 -4.11
CA THR A 512 -4.19 -9.25 -3.62
C THR A 512 -2.77 -9.03 -3.07
N PRO A 513 -2.60 -8.40 -1.89
CA PRO A 513 -1.29 -8.13 -1.31
C PRO A 513 -0.62 -9.40 -0.78
N ALA A 514 0.72 -9.45 -0.82
CA ALA A 514 1.51 -10.54 -0.24
C ALA A 514 1.76 -10.26 1.26
N CYS A 515 1.15 -11.06 2.12
CA CYS A 515 1.11 -10.86 3.57
C CYS A 515 1.77 -12.05 4.28
N PRO A 516 2.90 -11.86 4.98
CA PRO A 516 3.58 -12.94 5.71
C PRO A 516 2.79 -13.32 6.96
N LEU A 517 3.03 -14.52 7.50
CA LEU A 517 2.50 -14.88 8.80
C LEU A 517 3.32 -14.20 9.92
N THR A 518 2.62 -13.46 10.79
CA THR A 518 3.14 -12.85 12.02
C THR A 518 2.08 -12.98 13.11
N GLN A 519 2.40 -12.69 14.37
CA GLN A 519 1.41 -12.67 15.46
C GLN A 519 0.27 -11.66 15.18
N THR A 520 0.60 -10.44 14.73
CA THR A 520 -0.37 -9.39 14.38
C THR A 520 -1.24 -9.79 13.20
N ASN A 521 -0.61 -10.37 12.16
CA ASN A 521 -1.30 -10.81 10.96
C ASN A 521 -2.24 -12.00 11.25
N ALA A 522 -1.88 -12.89 12.18
CA ALA A 522 -2.75 -13.97 12.65
C ALA A 522 -3.98 -13.46 13.44
N LEU A 523 -3.85 -12.40 14.24
CA LEU A 523 -4.99 -11.76 14.92
C LEU A 523 -5.98 -11.14 13.92
N PHE A 524 -5.48 -10.50 12.86
CA PHE A 524 -6.33 -10.07 11.75
C PHE A 524 -6.97 -11.25 11.02
N LEU A 525 -6.22 -12.31 10.70
CA LEU A 525 -6.76 -13.48 10.00
C LEU A 525 -7.89 -14.17 10.79
N ALA A 526 -7.82 -14.18 12.12
CA ALA A 526 -8.91 -14.64 12.97
C ALA A 526 -10.19 -13.78 12.84
N ARG A 527 -10.05 -12.45 12.80
CA ARG A 527 -11.15 -11.50 12.52
C ARG A 527 -11.71 -11.69 11.10
N GLN A 528 -10.83 -11.82 10.11
CA GLN A 528 -11.19 -12.03 8.71
C GLN A 528 -11.95 -13.33 8.49
N ARG A 529 -11.55 -14.43 9.13
CA ARG A 529 -12.26 -15.70 9.05
C ARG A 529 -13.68 -15.62 9.61
N LYS A 530 -13.86 -14.91 10.73
CA LYS A 530 -15.19 -14.58 11.30
C LYS A 530 -16.03 -13.80 10.30
N ALA A 531 -15.44 -12.79 9.64
CA ALA A 531 -16.12 -12.01 8.60
C ALA A 531 -16.53 -12.87 7.38
N PHE A 532 -15.62 -13.67 6.82
CA PHE A 532 -15.88 -14.57 5.68
C PHE A 532 -17.04 -15.55 5.94
N LEU A 533 -17.01 -16.23 7.08
CA LEU A 533 -18.05 -17.19 7.48
C LEU A 533 -19.43 -16.50 7.63
N LEU A 534 -19.44 -15.26 8.13
CA LEU A 534 -20.65 -14.45 8.32
C LEU A 534 -21.03 -13.60 7.10
N GLY A 535 -20.23 -13.58 6.03
CA GLY A 535 -20.41 -12.67 4.88
C GLY A 535 -20.31 -11.18 5.24
N GLN A 536 -19.60 -10.79 6.30
CA GLN A 536 -19.35 -9.38 6.62
C GLN A 536 -18.17 -8.82 5.80
N PRO A 537 -18.02 -7.49 5.65
CA PRO A 537 -16.86 -6.88 4.98
C PRO A 537 -15.50 -7.34 5.54
N GLY A 538 -14.42 -7.08 4.79
CA GLY A 538 -13.06 -7.26 5.33
C GLY A 538 -12.88 -6.47 6.64
N PRO A 539 -12.12 -6.96 7.65
CA PRO A 539 -12.11 -6.35 9.00
C PRO A 539 -11.72 -4.86 9.04
N ASP A 540 -10.90 -4.41 8.09
CA ASP A 540 -10.42 -3.03 7.98
C ASP A 540 -11.42 -2.11 7.23
N PHE A 541 -12.55 -2.68 6.78
CA PHE A 541 -13.64 -2.00 6.04
C PHE A 541 -15.01 -2.11 6.73
N ASP A 542 -15.10 -2.74 7.92
CA ASP A 542 -16.31 -2.79 8.76
C ASP A 542 -16.26 -1.74 9.90
N SER A 543 -15.73 -0.56 9.59
CA SER A 543 -15.43 0.53 10.54
C SER A 543 -16.65 1.07 11.30
N ILE A 544 -17.85 0.85 10.75
CA ILE A 544 -19.13 1.36 11.28
C ILE A 544 -19.93 0.24 11.98
N GLY A 545 -19.52 -1.03 11.87
CA GLY A 545 -20.30 -2.19 12.36
C GLY A 545 -21.70 -2.28 11.74
N SER A 546 -21.85 -1.77 10.52
CA SER A 546 -23.14 -1.62 9.85
C SER A 546 -23.35 -2.77 8.87
N SER A 547 -24.53 -3.38 8.85
CA SER A 547 -24.88 -4.46 7.89
C SER A 547 -25.14 -3.95 6.47
N LEU A 548 -24.37 -2.96 5.99
CA LEU A 548 -24.44 -2.33 4.67
C LEU A 548 -23.19 -2.75 3.89
N GLY A 549 -23.37 -3.43 2.75
CA GLY A 549 -22.26 -4.09 2.05
C GLY A 549 -21.91 -5.48 2.60
N THR A 550 -22.76 -6.06 3.44
CA THR A 550 -22.65 -7.48 3.80
C THR A 550 -23.08 -8.37 2.63
N GLU A 551 -22.24 -9.36 2.32
CA GLU A 551 -22.50 -10.43 1.37
C GLU A 551 -23.15 -11.65 2.05
N ALA A 552 -23.62 -11.50 3.29
CA ALA A 552 -24.36 -12.53 4.02
C ALA A 552 -25.57 -13.09 3.24
N PRO A 553 -26.41 -12.28 2.54
CA PRO A 553 -27.57 -12.77 1.81
C PRO A 553 -27.29 -13.05 0.32
N HIS A 554 -26.02 -13.05 -0.12
CA HIS A 554 -25.68 -13.22 -1.53
C HIS A 554 -25.79 -14.69 -1.99
N GLU A 555 -26.55 -14.94 -3.05
CA GLU A 555 -26.62 -16.25 -3.70
C GLU A 555 -25.30 -16.55 -4.41
N GLY A 556 -24.75 -17.75 -4.21
CA GLY A 556 -23.52 -18.19 -4.85
C GLY A 556 -22.23 -17.62 -4.26
N ARG A 557 -22.26 -17.08 -3.01
CA ARG A 557 -21.02 -16.73 -2.29
C ARG A 557 -20.24 -18.01 -1.98
N PRO A 558 -18.96 -18.14 -2.36
CA PRO A 558 -18.16 -19.32 -2.06
C PRO A 558 -18.00 -19.55 -0.55
N GLY A 559 -18.00 -20.82 -0.16
CA GLY A 559 -17.77 -21.29 1.20
C GLY A 559 -16.41 -21.98 1.37
N LYS A 560 -16.34 -22.90 2.32
CA LYS A 560 -15.10 -23.63 2.65
C LYS A 560 -14.74 -24.66 1.58
N ASP A 561 -15.72 -25.27 0.93
CA ASP A 561 -15.51 -26.41 0.06
C ASP A 561 -15.00 -25.97 -1.32
N GLU A 562 -15.41 -24.79 -1.78
CA GLU A 562 -14.85 -24.10 -2.95
C GLU A 562 -13.37 -23.71 -2.73
N ILE A 563 -13.01 -23.21 -1.53
CA ILE A 563 -11.61 -22.93 -1.15
C ILE A 563 -10.79 -24.23 -1.16
N ALA A 564 -11.36 -25.33 -0.64
CA ALA A 564 -10.70 -26.63 -0.64
C ALA A 564 -10.55 -27.22 -2.05
N ALA A 565 -11.52 -26.98 -2.95
CA ALA A 565 -11.46 -27.41 -4.34
C ALA A 565 -10.41 -26.65 -5.17
N VAL A 566 -10.21 -25.35 -4.91
CA VAL A 566 -9.22 -24.52 -5.61
C VAL A 566 -7.81 -24.68 -5.02
N GLY A 567 -7.68 -24.63 -3.70
CA GLY A 567 -6.38 -24.49 -2.99
C GLY A 567 -6.02 -25.61 -2.02
N GLY A 568 -6.86 -26.63 -1.86
CA GLY A 568 -6.63 -27.71 -0.91
C GLY A 568 -6.41 -27.22 0.53
N GLN A 569 -5.46 -27.82 1.24
CA GLN A 569 -5.13 -27.42 2.60
C GLN A 569 -4.42 -26.06 2.69
N ASP A 570 -3.64 -25.66 1.68
CA ASP A 570 -2.87 -24.42 1.75
C ASP A 570 -3.75 -23.19 1.43
N GLY A 571 -4.75 -23.32 0.55
CA GLY A 571 -5.82 -22.32 0.41
C GLY A 571 -6.66 -22.19 1.68
N LEU A 572 -6.98 -23.30 2.37
CA LEU A 572 -7.66 -23.27 3.67
C LEU A 572 -6.80 -22.60 4.75
N ARG A 573 -5.48 -22.83 4.79
CA ARG A 573 -4.54 -22.20 5.72
C ARG A 573 -4.40 -20.70 5.47
N ALA A 574 -4.22 -20.29 4.22
CA ALA A 574 -4.15 -18.88 3.84
C ALA A 574 -5.40 -18.09 4.28
N MET A 575 -6.58 -18.75 4.23
CA MET A 575 -7.87 -18.22 4.70
C MET A 575 -8.15 -18.45 6.21
N GLY A 576 -7.21 -19.03 6.98
CA GLY A 576 -7.33 -19.31 8.41
C GLY A 576 -8.32 -20.44 8.80
N LEU A 577 -8.82 -21.19 7.80
CA LEU A 577 -9.83 -22.24 7.93
C LEU A 577 -9.26 -23.63 8.26
N ALA A 578 -7.94 -23.79 8.20
CA ALA A 578 -7.18 -24.96 8.64
C ALA A 578 -5.89 -24.53 9.37
N PRO A 579 -5.39 -25.32 10.35
CA PRO A 579 -4.11 -25.06 10.99
C PRO A 579 -2.94 -25.38 10.07
N TRP A 580 -1.79 -24.79 10.38
CA TRP A 580 -0.51 -25.22 9.83
C TRP A 580 0.02 -26.42 10.62
N GLU A 581 0.52 -27.44 9.93
CA GLU A 581 1.22 -28.53 10.61
C GLU A 581 2.59 -28.04 11.10
N LEU A 582 2.74 -27.95 12.42
CA LEU A 582 4.06 -28.02 13.03
C LEU A 582 4.53 -29.46 12.83
N ASP A 583 5.32 -29.76 11.78
CA ASP A 583 5.88 -31.12 11.67
C ASP A 583 6.70 -31.38 12.94
N ALA A 584 6.17 -32.26 13.80
CA ALA A 584 6.99 -32.98 14.75
C ALA A 584 8.11 -33.64 13.94
N ALA A 585 9.35 -33.45 14.37
CA ALA A 585 10.49 -34.04 13.69
C ALA A 585 10.21 -35.54 13.48
N LYS A 586 10.35 -36.03 12.24
CA LYS A 586 10.16 -37.45 11.93
C LYS A 586 11.30 -38.26 12.54
N SER A 587 11.20 -38.46 13.86
CA SER A 587 11.81 -39.53 14.62
C SER A 587 11.25 -40.83 14.06
N GLY A 588 11.83 -41.25 12.93
CA GLY A 588 11.52 -42.54 12.34
C GLY A 588 11.97 -43.60 13.33
N THR A 589 11.00 -44.28 13.94
CA THR A 589 11.21 -45.59 14.54
C THR A 589 11.63 -46.55 13.43
N ALA A 590 12.93 -46.52 13.09
CA ALA A 590 13.56 -47.54 12.29
C ALA A 590 13.33 -48.87 13.01
N ALA A 591 12.57 -49.76 12.38
CA ALA A 591 12.33 -51.08 12.94
C ALA A 591 13.68 -51.78 13.12
N VAL A 592 13.96 -52.27 14.33
CA VAL A 592 15.19 -52.99 14.63
C VAL A 592 15.13 -54.36 13.95
N VAL A 593 15.54 -54.40 12.69
CA VAL A 593 15.94 -55.64 12.01
C VAL A 593 17.32 -56.02 12.55
N SER A 594 17.50 -57.30 12.84
CA SER A 594 18.75 -57.84 13.39
C SER A 594 19.95 -57.57 12.48
N LYS A 595 21.10 -57.30 13.10
CA LYS A 595 22.39 -57.48 12.41
C LYS A 595 22.56 -58.96 12.08
N ASP A 596 22.87 -59.24 10.82
CA ASP A 596 23.90 -60.23 10.50
C ASP A 596 25.08 -59.47 9.88
N GLU A 597 26.28 -59.99 10.04
CA GLU A 597 27.51 -59.35 9.57
C GLU A 597 27.92 -59.89 8.21
N ASP A 598 28.19 -59.01 7.25
CA ASP A 598 29.33 -59.24 6.34
C ASP A 598 29.88 -57.94 5.76
N LYS A 599 31.09 -58.01 5.18
CA LYS A 599 31.80 -56.86 4.59
C LYS A 599 31.76 -56.90 3.07
N ASP A 600 31.78 -55.73 2.44
CA ASP A 600 32.87 -55.40 1.50
C ASP A 600 32.84 -53.91 1.10
N ASP A 601 33.99 -53.41 0.64
CA ASP A 601 34.19 -52.01 0.29
C ASP A 601 33.48 -51.59 -1.02
N LYS A 602 32.82 -50.43 -0.98
CA LYS A 602 32.72 -49.58 -2.17
C LYS A 602 32.52 -48.11 -1.83
N MET A 603 33.34 -47.25 -2.44
CA MET A 603 33.05 -45.83 -2.55
C MET A 603 32.07 -45.63 -3.71
N ASP A 604 31.03 -44.82 -3.51
CA ASP A 604 30.30 -44.15 -4.59
C ASP A 604 29.85 -42.77 -4.09
N LEU A 605 29.68 -41.82 -5.01
CA LEU A 605 29.44 -40.41 -4.68
C LEU A 605 27.96 -40.11 -4.53
N ASP A 606 27.59 -39.32 -3.51
CA ASP A 606 26.34 -38.56 -3.53
C ASP A 606 26.46 -37.28 -2.66
N SER A 607 26.70 -36.13 -3.30
CA SER A 607 26.96 -34.84 -2.63
C SER A 607 25.80 -33.84 -2.69
N ASP A 608 24.68 -34.20 -3.31
CA ASP A 608 23.64 -33.25 -3.74
C ASP A 608 22.31 -33.40 -2.99
N ARG A 609 22.31 -33.08 -1.69
CA ARG A 609 21.05 -32.94 -0.92
C ARG A 609 21.03 -31.99 0.29
N LYS A 610 21.89 -30.96 0.31
CA LYS A 610 21.95 -29.95 1.39
C LYS A 610 21.51 -28.54 0.94
N SER A 611 20.22 -28.37 0.64
CA SER A 611 19.61 -27.03 0.42
C SER A 611 18.16 -26.87 0.89
N ILE A 612 17.57 -27.86 1.57
CA ILE A 612 16.28 -27.67 2.26
C ILE A 612 16.54 -26.89 3.55
N SER A 613 15.91 -25.72 3.70
CA SER A 613 16.21 -24.78 4.77
C SER A 613 15.93 -25.34 6.17
N SER A 614 16.90 -25.18 7.06
CA SER A 614 16.70 -25.38 8.50
C SER A 614 15.70 -24.35 9.03
N ARG A 615 14.62 -24.82 9.65
CA ARG A 615 13.68 -23.96 10.39
C ARG A 615 14.44 -23.20 11.48
N SER A 616 14.11 -21.93 11.67
CA SER A 616 14.40 -21.26 12.93
C SER A 616 13.35 -21.65 13.97
N ASP A 617 13.74 -21.74 15.24
CA ASP A 617 12.80 -22.01 16.34
C ASP A 617 11.68 -20.95 16.41
N GLY A 618 12.00 -19.74 15.97
CA GLY A 618 11.06 -18.63 15.85
C GLY A 618 10.00 -18.78 14.75
N GLU A 619 10.32 -19.35 13.59
CA GLU A 619 9.27 -19.67 12.59
C GLU A 619 8.27 -20.68 13.18
N ALA A 620 8.77 -21.66 13.96
CA ALA A 620 7.90 -22.61 14.65
C ALA A 620 7.05 -21.93 15.74
N GLU A 621 7.61 -20.99 16.52
CA GLU A 621 6.84 -20.23 17.52
C GLU A 621 5.76 -19.33 16.88
N VAL A 622 6.06 -18.66 15.76
CA VAL A 622 5.05 -17.88 14.99
C VAL A 622 3.90 -18.77 14.56
N VAL A 623 4.20 -19.94 14.00
CA VAL A 623 3.17 -20.90 13.57
C VAL A 623 2.36 -21.44 14.76
N ARG A 624 3.01 -21.73 15.89
CA ARG A 624 2.34 -22.17 17.12
C ARG A 624 1.42 -21.10 17.69
N LEU A 625 1.88 -19.85 17.77
CA LEU A 625 1.06 -18.70 18.21
C LEU A 625 -0.11 -18.44 17.25
N ALA A 626 0.11 -18.52 15.94
CA ALA A 626 -0.94 -18.35 14.94
C ALA A 626 -2.01 -19.46 15.04
N ASN A 627 -1.59 -20.72 15.22
CA ASN A 627 -2.50 -21.84 15.48
C ASN A 627 -3.31 -21.64 16.77
N ILE A 628 -2.70 -21.12 17.86
CA ILE A 628 -3.42 -20.75 19.10
C ILE A 628 -4.44 -19.63 18.86
N ILE A 629 -4.07 -18.59 18.10
CA ILE A 629 -4.93 -17.43 17.82
C ILE A 629 -6.13 -17.84 16.95
N LEU A 630 -5.91 -18.66 15.93
CA LEU A 630 -6.97 -19.13 15.03
C LEU A 630 -7.81 -20.26 15.64
N PHE A 631 -7.23 -21.12 16.46
CA PHE A 631 -7.89 -22.32 16.99
C PHE A 631 -7.71 -22.45 18.51
N PRO A 632 -8.19 -21.47 19.31
CA PRO A 632 -7.97 -21.46 20.76
C PRO A 632 -8.59 -22.65 21.51
N ASP A 633 -9.50 -23.39 20.87
CA ASP A 633 -10.10 -24.62 21.39
C ASP A 633 -9.23 -25.88 21.19
N ARG A 634 -8.21 -25.84 20.30
CA ARG A 634 -7.26 -26.92 20.04
C ARG A 634 -6.13 -26.92 21.08
N TYR A 635 -6.33 -27.72 22.14
CA TYR A 635 -5.41 -27.84 23.28
C TYR A 635 -3.99 -28.29 22.87
N ASP A 636 -3.85 -29.03 21.79
CA ASP A 636 -2.60 -29.56 21.26
C ASP A 636 -1.58 -28.48 20.86
N PHE A 637 -2.01 -27.26 20.52
CA PHE A 637 -1.09 -26.15 20.19
C PHE A 637 -0.51 -25.43 21.43
N TYR A 638 -1.08 -25.66 22.62
CA TYR A 638 -0.63 -25.07 23.88
C TYR A 638 0.49 -25.86 24.57
N ILE A 639 0.68 -27.12 24.19
CA ILE A 639 1.69 -28.02 24.75
C ILE A 639 2.95 -27.91 23.89
N PRO A 640 4.11 -27.49 24.42
CA PRO A 640 5.36 -27.58 23.67
C PRO A 640 5.67 -29.03 23.34
N THR A 641 6.07 -29.31 22.10
CA THR A 641 6.60 -30.63 21.72
C THR A 641 8.01 -30.80 22.26
N GLU A 642 8.14 -30.91 23.59
CA GLU A 642 9.37 -31.42 24.21
C GLU A 642 9.62 -32.83 23.69
N ALA A 643 10.75 -33.05 23.02
CA ALA A 643 11.28 -34.40 22.85
C ALA A 643 11.47 -34.99 24.25
N THR A 644 10.99 -36.21 24.48
CA THR A 644 10.81 -36.79 25.82
C THR A 644 12.15 -37.16 26.48
N ASP A 645 12.80 -36.15 27.05
CA ASP A 645 13.85 -36.30 28.04
C ASP A 645 13.21 -36.64 29.39
N GLU A 646 13.24 -37.92 29.76
CA GLU A 646 12.58 -38.45 30.97
C GLU A 646 13.21 -37.92 32.30
N SER A 647 14.26 -37.10 32.22
CA SER A 647 14.98 -36.57 33.40
C SER A 647 14.32 -35.35 34.06
N LYS A 648 13.37 -34.67 33.42
CA LYS A 648 12.76 -33.42 33.95
C LYS A 648 11.45 -33.67 34.72
N PRO A 649 11.23 -32.97 35.86
CA PRO A 649 10.02 -33.13 36.65
C PRO A 649 8.79 -32.55 35.93
N ARG A 650 7.70 -33.33 35.86
CA ARG A 650 6.42 -32.92 35.25
C ARG A 650 5.91 -31.61 35.85
N ILE A 651 5.73 -30.61 34.99
CA ILE A 651 5.20 -29.29 35.35
C ILE A 651 3.76 -29.43 35.87
N ASN A 652 3.41 -28.62 36.88
CA ASN A 652 2.12 -28.67 37.54
C ASN A 652 0.98 -28.22 36.60
N GLY A 653 0.25 -29.17 36.04
CA GLY A 653 -0.81 -28.93 35.04
C GLY A 653 -1.93 -27.99 35.49
N ARG A 654 -2.10 -27.75 36.79
CA ARG A 654 -3.03 -26.72 37.29
C ARG A 654 -2.58 -25.31 36.93
N ALA A 655 -1.29 -25.01 37.07
CA ALA A 655 -0.75 -23.70 36.70
C ALA A 655 -0.84 -23.46 35.18
N GLN A 656 -0.61 -24.50 34.37
CA GLN A 656 -0.85 -24.44 32.93
C GLN A 656 -2.33 -24.18 32.63
N ALA A 657 -3.27 -24.89 33.26
CA ALA A 657 -4.71 -24.68 33.05
C ALA A 657 -5.17 -23.26 33.43
N GLU A 658 -4.67 -22.70 34.54
CA GLU A 658 -4.97 -21.33 34.98
C GLU A 658 -4.36 -20.29 34.02
N GLN A 659 -3.14 -20.50 33.52
CA GLN A 659 -2.52 -19.67 32.49
C GLN A 659 -3.27 -19.74 31.15
N MET A 660 -3.67 -20.94 30.70
CA MET A 660 -4.44 -21.17 29.47
C MET A 660 -5.83 -20.50 29.53
N ALA A 661 -6.49 -20.53 30.69
CA ALA A 661 -7.76 -19.83 30.90
C ALA A 661 -7.58 -18.31 30.77
N ALA A 662 -6.49 -17.74 31.32
CA ALA A 662 -6.15 -16.33 31.15
C ALA A 662 -5.85 -15.99 29.67
N THR A 663 -5.08 -16.83 28.96
CA THR A 663 -4.81 -16.66 27.52
C THR A 663 -6.09 -16.69 26.68
N ARG A 664 -7.02 -17.62 26.96
CA ARG A 664 -8.33 -17.65 26.26
C ARG A 664 -9.16 -16.39 26.54
N GLN A 665 -9.22 -15.91 27.78
CA GLN A 665 -9.92 -14.65 28.09
C GLN A 665 -9.26 -13.43 27.44
N LEU A 666 -7.92 -13.42 27.30
CA LEU A 666 -7.19 -12.35 26.62
C LEU A 666 -7.47 -12.36 25.11
N ILE A 667 -7.34 -13.51 24.44
CA ILE A 667 -7.64 -13.65 23.01
C ILE A 667 -9.12 -13.29 22.73
N ALA A 668 -10.04 -13.76 23.56
CA ALA A 668 -11.47 -13.45 23.42
C ALA A 668 -11.76 -11.94 23.50
N ARG A 669 -11.01 -11.18 24.31
CA ARG A 669 -11.12 -9.70 24.42
C ARG A 669 -10.43 -8.92 23.29
N VAL A 670 -9.57 -9.57 22.51
CA VAL A 670 -8.87 -8.98 21.36
C VAL A 670 -9.60 -9.30 20.03
N LEU A 671 -10.47 -10.31 20.03
CA LEU A 671 -11.29 -10.73 18.88
C LEU A 671 -12.79 -10.39 19.02
N SER A 672 -13.17 -9.77 20.14
CA SER A 672 -14.53 -9.25 20.43
C SER A 672 -14.71 -7.83 19.92
#